data_AF-A0A2K5IQF2-F1
#
_entry.id   AF-A0A2K5IQF2-F1
#
_cell.length_a   1.000
_cell.length_b   1.000
_cell.length_c   1.000
_cell.angle_alpha   90.00
_cell.angle_beta   90.00
_cell.angle_gamma   90.00
#
_symmetry.space_group_name_H-M   'P 1'
#
loop_
_entity.id
_entity.type
_entity.pdbx_description
1 polymer ?
#
loop_
_entity_poly.entity_id
_entity_poly.type
_entity_poly.pdbx_seq_one_letter_code
_entity_poly.pdbx_strand_id
1 'polypeptide(L)'
;MAEGGGRRERPDAETQKSELGALMRTTLQRGAQWYLIDSRWFKQWKKYVGFDSWDMYNVGEHNLFPGPIDNSGLFSDPESQTLKEHLIDELDYVLVPTEAWNKLLNWYGCVEGQQPIVRKVVEHGLFVKHCKVEVYLLELKLCENSDPTNVLSCHFSKADTIATIEKEMRKLFNIPAERETRLWNKYMSNTYEQLSKLDNTVQDAGLYQGQVLVIEPQNEDGTWPRQTLQSNGSGFSASYNCQEPPSSHIQPGLCGLGNLGNTCFMNSALQCLSNTAPLTDYFLKDEYEAEINRDNPLGMKGEIAEAYAELIKQMWSGRDAHVAPRMFKTQVGRFAPQFSGYQQQDSQELLAFLLDGLHEDLNRVKKKPYLELKDANGRPDAVVAKEAWENHRLRNDSVIVDTFHGLFKSTLVCPECAKVSVTFDPFCYLTLPLPLKKDRVMEVFLVPADPHCRPTQYRVTVPLMGAVSDLCEALSRLCGIAAENMVVADVYNHRFHKIFQMDEGLNHIMPRDDIFVYQVCSTSVDGSECVTLPVYFRERKSRPSSTSSGSALYGQPLLLSVPKHKLTLESLYQAVCDRIRLVAGMCEPLRPAHKFSVADGCDGEDEEEMEHQEEGKEQFSETEGSGEDELGNDPTKTTQKKIKGQPCPKSLFTFSLVNSYGTADINSLATDGKLLKLNSRSTLAIDWDSETRSLYYDEQESEAYEKHVSMLQPQKKKKTTVALRDCIELFTTMETLGEHDPWYCPNCKKHQQATKKFDLWSLPKILVVHLKRFSYNRYWRDKLDTVVEFPVRGLNMSEFVCNPSARPYVYDLIAVSNHYGAMGVGHYTAYAKNKLNGKWYYFDDSNVSLASEDQIVTKAAYVLFYQRRDDEFYKTPSLSSSGSSDGGTRPSSCQQGMGDDEACSMDTN
;
A
#
# COMPACT_ATOMS: atom_id res chain seq x y z
N MET A 1 17.44 -50.72 46.98
CA MET A 1 18.90 -50.55 47.15
C MET A 1 19.52 -50.51 45.77
N ALA A 2 20.25 -49.41 45.48
CA ALA A 2 21.14 -49.11 44.34
C ALA A 2 20.54 -49.15 42.91
N GLU A 3 20.84 -48.27 41.95
CA GLU A 3 21.58 -47.01 41.73
C GLU A 3 21.16 -46.57 40.30
N GLY A 4 20.81 -45.32 39.98
CA GLY A 4 21.75 -44.26 39.65
C GLY A 4 21.41 -43.65 38.27
N GLY A 5 20.91 -42.41 38.24
CA GLY A 5 20.61 -41.64 37.03
C GLY A 5 20.19 -40.21 37.41
N GLY A 6 21.15 -39.40 37.84
CA GLY A 6 20.92 -38.11 38.49
C GLY A 6 20.14 -37.10 37.64
N ARG A 7 19.05 -36.55 38.19
CA ARG A 7 18.55 -35.24 37.77
C ARG A 7 19.58 -34.20 38.22
N ARG A 8 20.36 -33.67 37.28
CA ARG A 8 21.21 -32.49 37.54
C ARG A 8 20.32 -31.35 38.03
N GLU A 9 20.71 -30.68 39.11
CA GLU A 9 20.02 -29.50 39.63
C GLU A 9 19.83 -28.46 38.51
N ARG A 10 18.61 -27.91 38.40
CA ARG A 10 18.31 -26.83 37.46
C ARG A 10 19.14 -25.59 37.84
N PRO A 11 19.87 -24.96 36.92
CA PRO A 11 20.64 -23.76 37.22
C PRO A 11 19.72 -22.60 37.64
N ASP A 12 20.27 -21.61 38.34
CA ASP A 12 19.55 -20.36 38.62
C ASP A 12 19.16 -19.61 37.31
N ALA A 13 18.21 -18.68 37.43
CA ALA A 13 17.65 -17.95 36.29
C ALA A 13 18.70 -17.15 35.49
N GLU A 14 19.72 -16.62 36.18
CA GLU A 14 20.78 -15.83 35.57
C GLU A 14 21.74 -16.71 34.74
N THR A 15 22.09 -17.89 35.27
CA THR A 15 22.88 -18.91 34.59
C THR A 15 22.14 -19.45 33.37
N GLN A 16 20.84 -19.73 33.50
CA GLN A 16 20.02 -20.15 32.35
C GLN A 16 19.99 -19.09 31.25
N LYS A 17 19.79 -17.81 31.61
CA LYS A 17 19.79 -16.68 30.68
C LYS A 17 21.13 -16.52 29.96
N SER A 18 22.24 -16.62 30.69
CA SER A 18 23.58 -16.50 30.12
C SER A 18 23.91 -17.64 29.16
N GLU A 19 23.68 -18.89 29.58
CA GLU A 19 23.99 -20.08 28.78
C GLU A 19 23.13 -20.18 27.51
N LEU A 20 21.81 -19.97 27.61
CA LEU A 20 20.95 -19.96 26.43
C LEU A 20 21.15 -18.71 25.58
N GLY A 21 21.38 -17.54 26.18
CA GLY A 21 21.61 -16.30 25.44
C GLY A 21 22.85 -16.36 24.54
N ALA A 22 23.90 -17.07 24.97
CA ALA A 22 25.06 -17.34 24.11
C ALA A 22 24.72 -18.29 22.96
N LEU A 23 23.98 -19.37 23.24
CA LEU A 23 23.61 -20.38 22.24
C LEU A 23 22.59 -19.86 21.21
N MET A 24 21.68 -18.97 21.59
CA MET A 24 20.72 -18.34 20.67
C MET A 24 21.38 -17.44 19.61
N ARG A 25 22.64 -17.05 19.80
CA ARG A 25 23.43 -16.30 18.81
C ARG A 25 24.21 -17.20 17.83
N THR A 26 24.00 -18.52 17.89
CA THR A 26 24.69 -19.47 17.00
C THR A 26 24.26 -19.24 15.55
N THR A 27 25.24 -19.08 14.66
CA THR A 27 24.99 -18.91 13.22
C THR A 27 24.50 -20.21 12.58
N LEU A 28 23.51 -20.10 11.68
CA LEU A 28 22.99 -21.23 10.92
C LEU A 28 24.07 -21.82 9.99
N GLN A 29 24.32 -23.12 10.07
CA GLN A 29 25.23 -23.86 9.21
C GLN A 29 24.49 -24.96 8.45
N ARG A 30 24.80 -25.15 7.17
CA ARG A 30 24.17 -26.18 6.33
C ARG A 30 24.28 -27.56 6.97
N GLY A 31 23.16 -28.29 7.00
CA GLY A 31 23.07 -29.63 7.56
C GLY A 31 22.94 -29.68 9.08
N ALA A 32 23.10 -28.56 9.80
CA ALA A 32 22.87 -28.51 11.24
C ALA A 32 21.40 -28.78 11.58
N GLN A 33 21.17 -29.34 12.76
CA GLN A 33 19.83 -29.63 13.28
C GLN A 33 19.38 -28.55 14.27
N TRP A 34 18.14 -28.13 14.11
CA TRP A 34 17.47 -27.13 14.93
C TRP A 34 16.10 -27.68 15.36
N TYR A 35 15.64 -27.24 16.53
CA TYR A 35 14.42 -27.74 17.15
C TYR A 35 13.37 -26.64 17.21
N LEU A 36 12.11 -27.01 16.99
CA LEU A 36 10.98 -26.12 17.17
C LEU A 36 10.42 -26.26 18.59
N ILE A 37 10.15 -25.12 19.22
CA ILE A 37 9.49 -25.00 20.51
C ILE A 37 8.26 -24.11 20.35
N ASP A 38 7.13 -24.47 20.94
CA ASP A 38 5.95 -23.60 21.00
C ASP A 38 6.28 -22.22 21.60
N SER A 39 5.88 -21.16 20.89
CA SER A 39 6.25 -19.79 21.27
C SER A 39 5.64 -19.38 22.61
N ARG A 40 4.51 -19.94 23.02
CA ARG A 40 3.84 -19.63 24.30
C ARG A 40 4.69 -20.14 25.45
N TRP A 41 5.14 -21.39 25.35
CA TRP A 41 6.05 -21.98 26.33
C TRP A 41 7.36 -21.19 26.40
N PHE A 42 7.95 -20.85 25.25
CA PHE A 42 9.22 -20.13 25.20
C PHE A 42 9.10 -18.69 25.74
N LYS A 43 8.01 -17.97 25.42
CA LYS A 43 7.73 -16.63 25.98
C LYS A 43 7.52 -16.68 27.50
N GLN A 44 6.88 -17.72 28.02
CA GLN A 44 6.73 -17.93 29.45
C GLN A 44 8.08 -18.20 30.13
N TRP A 45 8.94 -19.02 29.51
CA TRP A 45 10.32 -19.21 29.97
C TRP A 45 11.12 -17.90 29.98
N LYS A 46 11.04 -17.09 28.91
CA LYS A 46 11.72 -15.78 28.85
C LYS A 46 11.32 -14.83 29.99
N LYS A 47 10.03 -14.80 30.33
CA LYS A 47 9.52 -14.03 31.48
C LYS A 47 10.03 -14.57 32.81
N TYR A 48 10.06 -15.90 32.97
CA TYR A 48 10.55 -16.55 34.18
C TYR A 48 12.03 -16.25 34.45
N VAL A 49 12.87 -16.24 33.42
CA VAL A 49 14.32 -16.00 33.57
C VAL A 49 14.74 -14.53 33.36
N GLY A 50 13.79 -13.64 33.07
CA GLY A 50 14.08 -12.22 32.77
C GLY A 50 14.98 -12.05 31.53
N PHE A 51 14.73 -12.82 30.47
CA PHE A 51 15.59 -12.86 29.28
C PHE A 51 15.65 -11.49 28.56
N ASP A 52 14.50 -10.83 28.40
CA ASP A 52 14.38 -9.53 27.74
C ASP A 52 14.57 -8.36 28.74
N SER A 53 15.22 -7.27 28.32
CA SER A 53 15.73 -6.20 29.21
C SER A 53 14.67 -5.37 29.96
N TRP A 54 13.40 -5.54 29.62
CA TRP A 54 12.26 -4.81 30.19
C TRP A 54 11.44 -5.67 31.18
N ASP A 55 11.70 -6.98 31.25
CA ASP A 55 11.00 -7.97 32.10
C ASP A 55 11.81 -8.30 33.38
N MET A 56 12.40 -7.29 34.03
CA MET A 56 13.28 -7.51 35.20
C MET A 56 12.55 -7.63 36.55
N TYR A 57 11.25 -7.31 36.61
CA TYR A 57 10.53 -7.16 37.89
C TYR A 57 9.98 -8.46 38.49
N ASN A 58 9.79 -9.52 37.70
CA ASN A 58 9.11 -10.77 38.12
C ASN A 58 9.98 -12.03 37.92
N VAL A 59 11.31 -11.89 37.88
CA VAL A 59 12.25 -13.00 37.61
C VAL A 59 12.22 -14.02 38.75
N GLY A 60 12.05 -15.31 38.40
CA GLY A 60 12.07 -16.41 39.35
C GLY A 60 10.76 -16.64 40.14
N GLU A 61 9.67 -15.90 39.84
CA GLU A 61 8.38 -16.12 40.49
C GLU A 61 7.77 -17.49 40.16
N HIS A 62 7.23 -18.19 41.18
CA HIS A 62 6.64 -19.52 41.03
C HIS A 62 5.42 -19.54 40.08
N ASN A 63 4.69 -18.43 39.98
CA ASN A 63 3.51 -18.31 39.10
C ASN A 63 3.86 -18.21 37.62
N LEU A 64 5.12 -17.88 37.29
CA LEU A 64 5.62 -17.75 35.93
C LEU A 64 6.40 -18.99 35.47
N PHE A 65 6.49 -20.01 36.33
CA PHE A 65 7.21 -21.23 36.02
C PHE A 65 6.66 -21.92 34.76
N PRO A 66 7.48 -22.16 33.71
CA PRO A 66 6.99 -22.62 32.41
C PRO A 66 6.58 -24.10 32.36
N GLY A 67 6.96 -24.92 33.35
CA GLY A 67 6.67 -26.37 33.32
C GLY A 67 7.48 -27.13 32.24
N PRO A 68 7.14 -28.40 31.96
CA PRO A 68 7.77 -29.16 30.87
C PRO A 68 7.44 -28.54 29.50
N ILE A 69 8.34 -28.71 28.53
CA ILE A 69 8.14 -28.22 27.16
C ILE A 69 6.87 -28.84 26.58
N ASP A 70 5.93 -27.98 26.18
CA ASP A 70 4.67 -28.39 25.56
C ASP A 70 4.56 -27.84 24.14
N ASN A 71 4.65 -28.73 23.16
CA ASN A 71 4.51 -28.44 21.74
C ASN A 71 3.11 -28.74 21.18
N SER A 72 2.13 -29.03 22.03
CA SER A 72 0.76 -29.39 21.62
C SER A 72 0.12 -28.36 20.69
N GLY A 73 0.44 -27.07 20.87
CA GLY A 73 -0.04 -25.97 20.04
C GLY A 73 0.38 -26.04 18.57
N LEU A 74 1.48 -26.75 18.27
CA LEU A 74 2.06 -26.86 16.93
C LEU A 74 1.50 -28.01 16.10
N PHE A 75 0.80 -28.98 16.72
CA PHE A 75 0.29 -30.16 16.03
C PHE A 75 -1.16 -29.99 15.57
N SER A 76 -1.46 -30.41 14.34
CA SER A 76 -2.83 -30.48 13.79
C SER A 76 -3.59 -31.68 14.34
N ASP A 77 -2.88 -32.80 14.56
CA ASP A 77 -3.39 -34.00 15.21
C ASP A 77 -2.45 -34.45 16.36
N PRO A 78 -2.94 -34.51 17.60
CA PRO A 78 -2.15 -34.93 18.77
C PRO A 78 -1.61 -36.36 18.71
N GLU A 79 -2.28 -37.29 18.01
CA GLU A 79 -1.87 -38.70 17.97
C GLU A 79 -0.76 -38.94 16.94
N SER A 80 -0.89 -38.37 15.74
CA SER A 80 0.14 -38.46 14.69
C SER A 80 1.30 -37.47 14.85
N GLN A 81 1.16 -36.46 15.72
CA GLN A 81 2.11 -35.35 15.90
C GLN A 81 2.48 -34.66 14.58
N THR A 82 1.50 -34.58 13.68
CA THR A 82 1.64 -33.87 12.41
C THR A 82 1.61 -32.37 12.68
N LEU A 83 2.55 -31.62 12.09
CA LEU A 83 2.60 -30.17 12.26
C LEU A 83 1.43 -29.51 11.52
N LYS A 84 0.86 -28.46 12.12
CA LYS A 84 -0.04 -27.55 11.42
C LYS A 84 0.69 -26.91 10.23
N GLU A 85 -0.05 -26.65 9.16
CA GLU A 85 0.45 -25.89 8.01
C GLU A 85 0.57 -24.40 8.36
N HIS A 86 1.47 -23.70 7.65
CA HIS A 86 1.62 -22.25 7.73
C HIS A 86 2.00 -21.66 9.11
N LEU A 87 2.69 -22.42 9.97
CA LEU A 87 3.21 -21.90 11.23
C LEU A 87 4.25 -20.79 10.97
N ILE A 88 4.20 -19.74 11.77
CA ILE A 88 5.03 -18.54 11.63
C ILE A 88 6.09 -18.51 12.75
N ASP A 89 7.34 -18.25 12.37
CA ASP A 89 8.47 -18.09 13.31
C ASP A 89 8.25 -16.88 14.25
N GLU A 90 8.67 -17.00 15.50
CA GLU A 90 8.46 -16.09 16.64
C GLU A 90 6.99 -15.84 17.07
N LEU A 91 6.02 -16.11 16.19
CA LEU A 91 4.60 -16.03 16.50
C LEU A 91 4.07 -17.34 17.06
N ASP A 92 4.26 -18.46 16.35
CA ASP A 92 3.72 -19.78 16.70
C ASP A 92 4.80 -20.68 17.31
N TYR A 93 6.01 -20.69 16.74
CA TYR A 93 7.16 -21.44 17.27
C TYR A 93 8.42 -20.59 17.35
N VAL A 94 9.44 -21.10 18.04
CA VAL A 94 10.78 -20.53 18.11
C VAL A 94 11.79 -21.61 17.74
N LEU A 95 12.80 -21.24 16.95
CA LEU A 95 13.90 -22.12 16.56
C LEU A 95 15.04 -22.08 17.56
N VAL A 96 15.46 -23.24 18.05
CA VAL A 96 16.61 -23.37 18.95
C VAL A 96 17.67 -24.33 18.39
N PRO A 97 18.98 -24.04 18.54
CA PRO A 97 20.04 -24.98 18.20
C PRO A 97 19.98 -26.25 19.05
N THR A 98 20.58 -27.33 18.55
CA THR A 98 20.65 -28.62 19.24
C THR A 98 21.16 -28.54 20.68
N GLU A 99 22.20 -27.74 20.93
CA GLU A 99 22.77 -27.57 22.27
C GLU A 99 21.81 -26.88 23.24
N ALA A 100 21.06 -25.89 22.75
CA ALA A 100 20.05 -25.18 23.51
C ALA A 100 18.86 -26.08 23.84
N TRP A 101 18.40 -26.88 22.86
CA TRP A 101 17.35 -27.87 23.07
C TRP A 101 17.73 -28.88 24.15
N ASN A 102 18.92 -29.46 24.09
CA ASN A 102 19.37 -30.45 25.07
C ASN A 102 19.45 -29.89 26.50
N LYS A 103 19.82 -28.61 26.65
CA LYS A 103 19.80 -27.92 27.94
C LYS A 103 18.37 -27.70 28.44
N LEU A 104 17.48 -27.17 27.60
CA LEU A 104 16.08 -26.96 27.95
C LEU A 104 15.38 -28.27 28.33
N LEU A 105 15.62 -29.33 27.57
CA LEU A 105 15.10 -30.67 27.84
C LEU A 105 15.62 -31.22 29.18
N ASN A 106 16.92 -31.06 29.47
CA ASN A 106 17.47 -31.47 30.76
C ASN A 106 16.92 -30.66 31.95
N TRP A 107 16.62 -29.38 31.76
CA TRP A 107 16.17 -28.50 32.85
C TRP A 107 14.67 -28.58 33.12
N TYR A 108 13.85 -28.75 32.09
CA TYR A 108 12.39 -28.65 32.17
C TYR A 108 11.68 -29.96 31.80
N GLY A 109 12.34 -30.85 31.04
CA GLY A 109 11.69 -32.02 30.47
C GLY A 109 10.75 -31.66 29.31
N CYS A 110 10.13 -32.68 28.73
CA CYS A 110 9.11 -32.56 27.69
C CYS A 110 7.85 -33.29 28.19
N VAL A 111 6.67 -32.83 27.76
CA VAL A 111 5.40 -33.50 28.09
C VAL A 111 5.42 -34.97 27.64
N GLU A 112 4.94 -35.88 28.48
CA GLU A 112 4.94 -37.32 28.19
C GLU A 112 4.21 -37.64 26.88
N GLY A 113 4.86 -38.41 26.01
CA GLY A 113 4.34 -38.79 24.70
C GLY A 113 4.74 -37.87 23.54
N GLN A 114 5.17 -36.63 23.78
CA GLN A 114 5.61 -35.73 22.71
C GLN A 114 7.04 -36.01 22.25
N GLN A 115 7.25 -36.08 20.92
CA GLN A 115 8.57 -36.21 20.32
C GLN A 115 9.19 -34.84 19.99
N PRO A 116 10.52 -34.69 20.06
CA PRO A 116 11.20 -33.46 19.64
C PRO A 116 10.97 -33.14 18.16
N ILE A 117 10.62 -31.90 17.85
CA ILE A 117 10.38 -31.45 16.47
C ILE A 117 11.69 -30.95 15.86
N VAL A 118 12.47 -31.85 15.28
CA VAL A 118 13.77 -31.54 14.66
C VAL A 118 13.65 -31.19 13.18
N ARG A 119 14.39 -30.16 12.73
CA ARG A 119 14.47 -29.70 11.33
C ARG A 119 15.93 -29.43 10.93
N LYS A 120 16.21 -29.56 9.63
CA LYS A 120 17.54 -29.36 9.08
C LYS A 120 17.70 -27.97 8.50
N VAL A 121 18.91 -27.42 8.63
CA VAL A 121 19.29 -26.19 7.96
C VAL A 121 19.65 -26.49 6.51
N VAL A 122 18.95 -25.85 5.58
CA VAL A 122 19.21 -25.90 4.15
C VAL A 122 19.72 -24.57 3.65
N GLU A 123 20.41 -24.58 2.53
CA GLU A 123 20.71 -23.35 1.80
C GLU A 123 19.45 -22.89 1.06
N HIS A 124 18.99 -21.70 1.40
CA HIS A 124 17.79 -21.10 0.83
C HIS A 124 18.15 -19.82 0.05
N GLY A 125 17.46 -19.61 -1.07
CA GLY A 125 17.74 -18.51 -2.00
C GLY A 125 18.37 -18.99 -3.30
N LEU A 126 17.82 -18.53 -4.43
CA LEU A 126 18.24 -18.91 -5.79
C LEU A 126 19.62 -18.34 -6.18
N PHE A 127 20.03 -17.23 -5.55
CA PHE A 127 21.22 -16.46 -5.99
C PHE A 127 22.13 -16.01 -4.84
N VAL A 128 21.59 -15.67 -3.66
CA VAL A 128 22.35 -15.55 -2.40
C VAL A 128 21.88 -16.65 -1.46
N LYS A 129 22.67 -17.71 -1.38
CA LYS A 129 22.39 -18.86 -0.52
C LYS A 129 22.64 -18.46 0.93
N HIS A 130 21.56 -18.28 1.69
CA HIS A 130 21.64 -18.12 3.14
C HIS A 130 21.14 -19.41 3.80
N CYS A 131 21.74 -19.77 4.92
CA CYS A 131 21.29 -20.92 5.67
C CYS A 131 19.96 -20.59 6.36
N LYS A 132 18.93 -21.41 6.13
CA LYS A 132 17.61 -21.31 6.76
C LYS A 132 17.14 -22.69 7.21
N VAL A 133 16.45 -22.77 8.34
CA VAL A 133 15.83 -24.02 8.79
C VAL A 133 14.63 -24.35 7.88
N GLU A 134 14.64 -25.52 7.25
CA GLU A 134 13.52 -26.01 6.45
C GLU A 134 12.49 -26.67 7.35
N VAL A 135 11.40 -25.96 7.65
CA VAL A 135 10.33 -26.45 8.54
C VAL A 135 9.33 -27.36 7.83
N TYR A 136 9.05 -27.07 6.56
CA TYR A 136 8.13 -27.83 5.71
C TYR A 136 8.84 -28.30 4.45
N LEU A 137 8.62 -29.57 4.08
CA LEU A 137 9.03 -30.12 2.79
C LEU A 137 8.06 -29.66 1.70
N LEU A 138 8.56 -29.57 0.47
CA LEU A 138 7.77 -29.22 -0.69
C LEU A 138 6.95 -30.43 -1.15
N GLU A 139 5.63 -30.29 -1.22
CA GLU A 139 4.79 -31.32 -1.83
C GLU A 139 4.80 -31.17 -3.35
N LEU A 140 5.16 -32.23 -4.05
CA LEU A 140 5.12 -32.33 -5.51
C LEU A 140 4.17 -33.46 -5.92
N LYS A 141 3.44 -33.23 -7.01
CA LYS A 141 2.48 -34.18 -7.58
C LYS A 141 3.15 -34.91 -8.74
N LEU A 142 3.38 -36.20 -8.59
CA LEU A 142 4.12 -37.02 -9.55
C LEU A 142 3.15 -37.88 -10.35
N CYS A 143 3.29 -37.92 -11.68
CA CYS A 143 2.57 -38.87 -12.51
C CYS A 143 3.42 -39.38 -13.69
N GLU A 144 2.98 -40.50 -14.27
CA GLU A 144 3.58 -41.06 -15.47
C GLU A 144 2.89 -40.50 -16.73
N ASN A 145 3.62 -40.29 -17.81
CA ASN A 145 3.05 -39.75 -19.05
C ASN A 145 1.99 -40.66 -19.69
N SER A 146 2.08 -41.97 -19.47
CA SER A 146 1.13 -42.99 -19.94
C SER A 146 -0.22 -42.93 -19.19
N ASP A 147 -0.20 -42.54 -17.91
CA ASP A 147 -1.38 -42.39 -17.05
C ASP A 147 -1.34 -41.05 -16.30
N PRO A 148 -1.76 -39.94 -16.95
CA PRO A 148 -1.77 -38.62 -16.32
C PRO A 148 -2.87 -38.46 -15.26
N THR A 149 -3.73 -39.47 -15.05
CA THR A 149 -4.80 -39.46 -14.05
C THR A 149 -4.36 -40.02 -12.70
N ASN A 150 -3.33 -40.88 -12.71
CA ASN A 150 -2.70 -41.41 -11.50
C ASN A 150 -1.64 -40.44 -10.95
N VAL A 151 -2.08 -39.51 -10.10
CA VAL A 151 -1.23 -38.48 -9.48
C VAL A 151 -0.92 -38.85 -8.03
N LEU A 152 0.37 -38.99 -7.71
CA LEU A 152 0.86 -39.30 -6.36
C LEU A 152 1.50 -38.06 -5.73
N SER A 153 1.07 -37.68 -4.52
CA SER A 153 1.70 -36.61 -3.74
C SER A 153 2.94 -37.14 -3.01
N CYS A 154 4.08 -36.50 -3.21
CA CYS A 154 5.36 -36.83 -2.58
C CYS A 154 6.02 -35.58 -2.01
N HIS A 155 6.82 -35.73 -0.96
CA HIS A 155 7.46 -34.60 -0.27
C HIS A 155 8.97 -34.61 -0.51
N PHE A 156 9.51 -33.47 -0.94
CA PHE A 156 10.93 -33.29 -1.23
C PHE A 156 11.51 -32.08 -0.50
N SER A 157 12.77 -32.15 -0.12
CA SER A 157 13.51 -30.99 0.37
C SER A 157 13.79 -30.03 -0.79
N LYS A 158 13.83 -28.73 -0.51
CA LYS A 158 14.30 -27.73 -1.47
C LYS A 158 15.74 -27.96 -1.94
N ALA A 159 16.53 -28.68 -1.15
CA ALA A 159 17.90 -29.05 -1.46
C ALA A 159 18.04 -30.38 -2.21
N ASP A 160 16.96 -31.16 -2.36
CA ASP A 160 17.00 -32.40 -3.15
C ASP A 160 17.23 -32.06 -4.63
N THR A 161 17.92 -32.94 -5.35
CA THR A 161 18.18 -32.73 -6.78
C THR A 161 17.04 -33.26 -7.64
N ILE A 162 16.92 -32.74 -8.86
CA ILE A 162 15.99 -33.29 -9.85
C ILE A 162 16.28 -34.78 -10.12
N ALA A 163 17.55 -35.21 -10.09
CA ALA A 163 17.93 -36.63 -10.16
C ALA A 163 17.30 -37.47 -9.02
N THR A 164 17.19 -36.89 -7.83
CA THR A 164 16.57 -37.56 -6.66
C THR A 164 15.07 -37.73 -6.88
N ILE A 165 14.40 -36.72 -7.43
CA ILE A 165 12.98 -36.82 -7.83
C ILE A 165 12.80 -37.88 -8.91
N GLU A 166 13.63 -37.88 -9.95
CA GLU A 166 13.56 -38.88 -11.03
C GLU A 166 13.73 -40.31 -10.49
N LYS A 167 14.69 -40.52 -9.58
CA LYS A 167 14.92 -41.82 -8.94
C LYS A 167 13.71 -42.29 -8.14
N GLU A 168 13.06 -41.39 -7.39
CA GLU A 168 11.86 -41.76 -6.62
C GLU A 168 10.67 -42.02 -7.57
N MET A 169 10.51 -41.24 -8.64
CA MET A 169 9.49 -41.52 -9.67
C MET A 169 9.71 -42.87 -10.35
N ARG A 170 10.96 -43.23 -10.68
CA ARG A 170 11.28 -44.55 -11.24
C ARG A 170 10.87 -45.68 -10.31
N LYS A 171 11.07 -45.50 -9.00
CA LYS A 171 10.66 -46.48 -7.98
C LYS A 171 9.14 -46.54 -7.81
N LEU A 172 8.45 -45.40 -7.82
CA LEU A 172 6.99 -45.32 -7.65
C LEU A 172 6.23 -45.90 -8.85
N PHE A 173 6.74 -45.67 -10.07
CA PHE A 173 6.13 -46.14 -11.32
C PHE A 173 6.79 -47.42 -11.87
N ASN A 174 7.66 -48.09 -11.10
CA ASN A 174 8.35 -49.34 -11.47
C ASN A 174 9.09 -49.29 -12.82
N ILE A 175 9.78 -48.18 -13.11
CA ILE A 175 10.54 -47.98 -14.35
C ILE A 175 11.97 -48.55 -14.18
N PRO A 176 12.42 -49.48 -15.06
CA PRO A 176 13.77 -50.06 -14.98
C PRO A 176 14.90 -49.02 -15.09
N ALA A 177 16.02 -49.26 -14.41
CA ALA A 177 17.17 -48.34 -14.42
C ALA A 177 17.85 -48.22 -15.80
N GLU A 178 17.74 -49.25 -16.65
CA GLU A 178 18.31 -49.28 -17.99
C GLU A 178 17.48 -48.48 -19.02
N ARG A 179 16.27 -48.06 -18.65
CA ARG A 179 15.35 -47.33 -19.52
C ARG A 179 15.59 -45.82 -19.41
N GLU A 180 15.83 -45.14 -20.52
CA GLU A 180 15.95 -43.68 -20.51
C GLU A 180 14.60 -43.04 -20.14
N THR A 181 14.65 -41.97 -19.32
CA THR A 181 13.46 -41.21 -18.96
C THR A 181 13.70 -39.72 -19.12
N ARG A 182 12.63 -38.98 -19.41
CA ARG A 182 12.61 -37.51 -19.36
C ARG A 182 11.67 -37.06 -18.28
N LEU A 183 12.09 -36.04 -17.54
CA LEU A 183 11.26 -35.41 -16.55
C LEU A 183 10.72 -34.08 -17.08
N TRP A 184 9.42 -33.89 -16.95
CA TRP A 184 8.71 -32.72 -17.43
C TRP A 184 8.01 -32.03 -16.27
N ASN A 185 8.22 -30.73 -16.17
CA ASN A 185 7.44 -29.86 -15.33
C ASN A 185 6.17 -29.43 -16.06
N LYS A 186 5.00 -29.80 -15.55
CA LYS A 186 3.71 -29.48 -16.15
C LYS A 186 3.11 -28.26 -15.45
N TYR A 187 3.01 -27.16 -16.20
CA TYR A 187 2.27 -25.96 -15.80
C TYR A 187 0.79 -26.12 -16.20
N MET A 188 0.00 -25.03 -16.21
CA MET A 188 -1.42 -25.07 -16.61
C MET A 188 -1.64 -25.90 -17.89
N SER A 189 -2.81 -26.57 -17.96
CA SER A 189 -3.16 -27.82 -18.66
C SER A 189 -2.40 -28.29 -19.91
N ASN A 190 -1.72 -27.43 -20.69
CA ASN A 190 -1.02 -27.79 -21.93
C ASN A 190 0.46 -27.35 -22.04
N THR A 191 1.08 -26.80 -21.00
CA THR A 191 2.48 -26.34 -21.07
C THR A 191 3.43 -27.26 -20.27
N TYR A 192 4.44 -27.80 -20.96
CA TYR A 192 5.45 -28.70 -20.40
C TYR A 192 6.84 -28.11 -20.59
N GLU A 193 7.62 -28.06 -19.53
CA GLU A 193 9.04 -27.67 -19.55
C GLU A 193 9.89 -28.88 -19.20
N GLN A 194 10.92 -29.16 -20.01
CA GLN A 194 11.81 -30.28 -19.72
C GLN A 194 12.81 -29.91 -18.62
N LEU A 195 12.86 -30.70 -17.56
CA LEU A 195 13.87 -30.58 -16.51
C LEU A 195 15.15 -31.33 -16.93
N SER A 196 15.92 -30.72 -17.84
CA SER A 196 17.11 -31.36 -18.44
C SER A 196 18.36 -31.35 -17.56
N LYS A 197 18.41 -30.48 -16.55
CA LYS A 197 19.54 -30.37 -15.61
C LYS A 197 19.24 -31.14 -14.33
N LEU A 198 19.59 -32.43 -14.31
CA LEU A 198 19.31 -33.33 -13.18
C LEU A 198 20.06 -32.96 -11.89
N ASP A 199 21.17 -32.24 -11.99
CA ASP A 199 21.97 -31.76 -10.85
C ASP A 199 21.38 -30.52 -10.17
N ASN A 200 20.40 -29.85 -10.79
CA ASN A 200 19.72 -28.72 -10.16
C ASN A 200 18.96 -29.19 -8.92
N THR A 201 18.94 -28.36 -7.87
CA THR A 201 18.05 -28.61 -6.73
C THR A 201 16.60 -28.29 -7.09
N VAL A 202 15.64 -28.81 -6.32
CA VAL A 202 14.20 -28.47 -6.42
C VAL A 202 14.01 -26.95 -6.41
N GLN A 203 14.79 -26.26 -5.58
CA GLN A 203 14.80 -24.80 -5.53
C GLN A 203 15.38 -24.20 -6.82
N ASP A 204 16.55 -24.63 -7.27
CA ASP A 204 17.21 -24.08 -8.48
C ASP A 204 16.38 -24.32 -9.76
N ALA A 205 15.54 -25.36 -9.77
CA ALA A 205 14.59 -25.66 -10.84
C ALA A 205 13.29 -24.84 -10.78
N GLY A 206 13.11 -24.00 -9.74
CA GLY A 206 11.94 -23.13 -9.61
C GLY A 206 10.63 -23.86 -9.30
N LEU A 207 10.69 -25.07 -8.74
CA LEU A 207 9.50 -25.85 -8.39
C LEU A 207 8.82 -25.27 -7.14
N TYR A 208 7.49 -25.29 -7.12
CA TYR A 208 6.67 -24.76 -6.02
C TYR A 208 5.65 -25.78 -5.49
N GLN A 209 4.99 -25.43 -4.38
CA GLN A 209 4.08 -26.32 -3.66
C GLN A 209 2.92 -26.79 -4.57
N GLY A 210 2.71 -28.10 -4.65
CA GLY A 210 1.65 -28.73 -5.42
C GLY A 210 1.92 -28.84 -6.93
N GLN A 211 3.14 -28.55 -7.39
CA GLN A 211 3.52 -28.62 -8.80
C GLN A 211 3.45 -30.04 -9.36
N VAL A 212 3.00 -30.20 -10.61
CA VAL A 212 2.86 -31.50 -11.26
C VAL A 212 4.10 -31.82 -12.10
N LEU A 213 4.77 -32.92 -11.79
CA LEU A 213 5.89 -33.47 -12.54
C LEU A 213 5.48 -34.76 -13.25
N VAL A 214 5.85 -34.86 -14.53
CA VAL A 214 5.53 -35.98 -15.40
C VAL A 214 6.81 -36.70 -15.79
N ILE A 215 6.91 -37.99 -15.50
CA ILE A 215 8.00 -38.83 -15.99
C ILE A 215 7.58 -39.51 -17.29
N GLU A 216 8.41 -39.39 -18.31
CA GLU A 216 8.21 -40.02 -19.62
C GLU A 216 9.29 -41.07 -19.84
N PRO A 217 8.98 -42.37 -19.78
CA PRO A 217 9.91 -43.43 -20.18
C PRO A 217 9.98 -43.57 -21.70
N GLN A 218 11.18 -43.81 -22.22
CA GLN A 218 11.39 -44.12 -23.64
C GLN A 218 10.72 -45.44 -24.02
N ASN A 219 10.15 -45.57 -25.21
CA ASN A 219 9.55 -46.81 -25.69
C ASN A 219 10.62 -47.88 -26.01
N GLU A 220 10.23 -49.16 -26.10
CA GLU A 220 11.14 -50.28 -26.43
C GLU A 220 11.75 -50.17 -27.84
N ASP A 221 11.11 -49.40 -28.73
CA ASP A 221 11.58 -49.10 -30.09
C ASP A 221 12.54 -47.88 -30.15
N GLY A 222 12.91 -47.30 -29.00
CA GLY A 222 13.78 -46.14 -28.89
C GLY A 222 13.09 -44.79 -29.16
N THR A 223 11.79 -44.78 -29.46
CA THR A 223 11.00 -43.55 -29.67
C THR A 223 10.48 -42.98 -28.36
N TRP A 224 10.17 -41.67 -28.34
CA TRP A 224 9.55 -41.03 -27.18
C TRP A 224 8.02 -40.94 -27.37
N PRO A 225 7.18 -41.29 -26.39
CA PRO A 225 5.72 -41.22 -26.48
C PRO A 225 5.19 -39.89 -27.01
N ARG A 226 5.79 -38.76 -26.59
CA ARG A 226 5.44 -37.41 -27.06
C ARG A 226 5.97 -37.07 -28.46
N GLN A 227 6.90 -37.86 -28.99
CA GLN A 227 7.45 -37.77 -30.34
C GLN A 227 6.62 -38.59 -31.35
N THR A 228 5.95 -39.67 -30.90
CA THR A 228 5.06 -40.51 -31.73
C THR A 228 3.71 -39.88 -32.11
N LEU A 229 3.35 -38.69 -31.59
CA LEU A 229 2.29 -37.85 -32.18
C LEU A 229 2.76 -37.10 -33.44
N GLN A 230 4.04 -37.23 -33.83
CA GLN A 230 4.62 -36.59 -35.02
C GLN A 230 5.03 -37.59 -36.12
N SER A 231 4.55 -38.84 -36.10
CA SER A 231 4.79 -39.77 -37.21
C SER A 231 3.53 -40.50 -37.68
N ASN A 232 2.50 -39.71 -38.03
CA ASN A 232 1.72 -39.94 -39.25
C ASN A 232 1.89 -38.72 -40.18
N GLY A 233 3.17 -38.37 -40.37
CA GLY A 233 3.68 -37.24 -41.13
C GLY A 233 5.21 -37.20 -41.09
N SER A 234 5.87 -38.35 -41.30
CA SER A 234 7.32 -38.42 -41.54
C SER A 234 7.61 -37.88 -42.95
N GLY A 235 8.43 -36.88 -43.20
CA GLY A 235 9.63 -36.44 -42.48
C GLY A 235 10.78 -36.50 -43.50
N PHE A 236 11.61 -35.46 -43.62
CA PHE A 236 13.03 -35.57 -43.99
C PHE A 236 13.68 -34.19 -43.90
N SER A 237 14.94 -34.19 -43.44
CA SER A 237 15.88 -33.09 -43.50
C SER A 237 15.93 -32.46 -44.89
N ALA A 238 15.81 -31.14 -44.98
CA ALA A 238 16.51 -30.30 -45.96
C ALA A 238 16.21 -28.82 -45.70
N SER A 239 17.23 -28.01 -45.96
CA SER A 239 17.13 -26.65 -46.45
C SER A 239 15.92 -26.37 -47.37
N TYR A 240 15.49 -25.10 -47.34
CA TYR A 240 14.61 -24.38 -48.26
C TYR A 240 13.09 -24.42 -47.98
N ASN A 241 12.55 -23.20 -47.91
CA ASN A 241 11.25 -22.79 -48.46
C ASN A 241 10.11 -23.79 -48.36
N CYS A 242 9.15 -23.52 -47.49
CA CYS A 242 7.75 -23.77 -47.80
C CYS A 242 6.93 -22.58 -47.29
N GLN A 243 6.26 -21.95 -48.25
CA GLN A 243 5.37 -20.82 -48.07
C GLN A 243 4.39 -21.10 -46.93
N GLU A 244 4.40 -20.22 -45.94
CA GLU A 244 3.32 -20.08 -44.97
C GLU A 244 1.98 -19.96 -45.72
N PRO A 245 0.89 -20.61 -45.27
CA PRO A 245 -0.43 -20.00 -45.49
C PRO A 245 -0.31 -18.63 -44.84
N PRO A 246 -0.51 -17.51 -45.55
CA PRO A 246 0.04 -16.22 -45.15
C PRO A 246 -0.28 -16.01 -43.69
N SER A 247 0.76 -16.08 -42.84
CA SER A 247 0.62 -15.65 -41.47
C SER A 247 0.01 -14.26 -41.58
N SER A 248 -1.04 -13.99 -40.82
CA SER A 248 -1.49 -12.61 -40.68
C SER A 248 -0.30 -11.88 -40.09
N HIS A 249 0.57 -11.30 -40.93
CA HIS A 249 1.79 -10.64 -40.52
C HIS A 249 1.38 -9.62 -39.48
N ILE A 250 1.76 -9.89 -38.22
CA ILE A 250 1.44 -8.98 -37.14
C ILE A 250 2.39 -7.81 -37.32
N GLN A 251 1.84 -6.60 -37.35
CA GLN A 251 2.64 -5.39 -37.50
C GLN A 251 3.73 -5.37 -36.43
N PRO A 252 5.02 -5.27 -36.80
CA PRO A 252 6.12 -5.19 -35.83
C PRO A 252 5.92 -4.10 -34.79
N GLY A 253 6.20 -4.42 -33.53
CA GLY A 253 5.97 -3.55 -32.38
C GLY A 253 4.54 -3.63 -31.80
N LEU A 254 3.62 -4.37 -32.42
CA LEU A 254 2.29 -4.68 -31.85
C LEU A 254 2.31 -6.06 -31.16
N CYS A 255 3.14 -6.19 -30.14
CA CYS A 255 3.33 -7.43 -29.38
C CYS A 255 3.04 -7.19 -27.89
N GLY A 256 2.09 -7.92 -27.31
CA GLY A 256 1.77 -7.87 -25.88
C GLY A 256 2.82 -8.58 -25.01
N LEU A 257 2.82 -8.31 -23.70
CA LEU A 257 3.70 -8.94 -22.73
C LEU A 257 2.90 -9.68 -21.66
N GLY A 258 3.04 -11.00 -21.57
CA GLY A 258 2.33 -11.82 -20.60
C GLY A 258 2.69 -11.45 -19.15
N ASN A 259 1.68 -11.33 -18.29
CA ASN A 259 1.87 -11.07 -16.86
C ASN A 259 2.42 -12.32 -16.14
N LEU A 260 3.50 -12.17 -15.37
CA LEU A 260 4.20 -13.24 -14.65
C LEU A 260 4.00 -13.14 -13.12
N GLY A 261 2.84 -12.61 -12.72
CA GLY A 261 2.43 -12.36 -11.35
C GLY A 261 2.81 -10.95 -10.88
N ASN A 262 1.85 -10.01 -10.92
CA ASN A 262 2.04 -8.60 -10.57
C ASN A 262 3.21 -7.92 -11.33
N THR A 263 3.52 -8.35 -12.55
CA THR A 263 4.59 -7.77 -13.38
C THR A 263 4.11 -6.72 -14.38
N CYS A 264 2.88 -6.22 -14.26
CA CYS A 264 2.34 -5.21 -15.17
C CYS A 264 3.16 -3.91 -15.16
N PHE A 265 3.78 -3.54 -14.03
CA PHE A 265 4.71 -2.41 -13.94
C PHE A 265 5.91 -2.57 -14.90
N MET A 266 6.41 -3.80 -15.03
CA MET A 266 7.50 -4.18 -15.94
C MET A 266 7.04 -4.15 -17.39
N ASN A 267 5.87 -4.72 -17.66
CA ASN A 267 5.29 -4.73 -19.01
C ASN A 267 5.08 -3.30 -19.51
N SER A 268 4.51 -2.42 -18.69
CA SER A 268 4.28 -1.01 -19.06
C SER A 268 5.58 -0.26 -19.39
N ALA A 269 6.61 -0.38 -18.54
CA ALA A 269 7.92 0.25 -18.79
C ALA A 269 8.58 -0.28 -20.08
N LEU A 270 8.54 -1.59 -20.30
CA LEU A 270 9.09 -2.24 -21.50
C LEU A 270 8.37 -1.81 -22.77
N GLN A 271 7.03 -1.67 -22.75
CA GLN A 271 6.27 -1.19 -23.91
C GLN A 271 6.64 0.25 -24.28
N CYS A 272 6.87 1.13 -23.29
CA CYS A 272 7.33 2.48 -23.54
C CYS A 272 8.75 2.52 -24.14
N LEU A 273 9.69 1.75 -23.58
CA LEU A 273 11.06 1.67 -24.11
C LEU A 273 11.11 1.02 -25.51
N SER A 274 10.31 -0.02 -25.74
CA SER A 274 10.20 -0.72 -27.03
C SER A 274 9.74 0.20 -28.17
N ASN A 275 8.88 1.17 -27.87
CA ASN A 275 8.44 2.18 -28.84
C ASN A 275 9.35 3.43 -28.91
N THR A 276 10.49 3.41 -28.20
CA THR A 276 11.53 4.44 -28.35
C THR A 276 12.40 4.11 -29.56
N ALA A 277 12.05 4.67 -30.72
CA ALA A 277 12.62 4.28 -32.01
C ALA A 277 14.16 4.25 -32.06
N PRO A 278 14.91 5.28 -31.58
CA PRO A 278 16.38 5.25 -31.62
C PRO A 278 16.98 4.07 -30.85
N LEU A 279 16.40 3.74 -29.68
CA LEU A 279 16.87 2.64 -28.84
C LEU A 279 16.54 1.28 -29.49
N THR A 280 15.32 1.11 -29.98
CA THR A 280 14.91 -0.13 -30.63
C THR A 280 15.68 -0.39 -31.92
N ASP A 281 15.92 0.63 -32.75
CA ASP A 281 16.69 0.48 -33.98
C ASP A 281 18.12 0.02 -33.71
N TYR A 282 18.74 0.51 -32.63
CA TYR A 282 20.07 0.11 -32.20
C TYR A 282 20.16 -1.40 -31.89
N PHE A 283 19.17 -1.95 -31.19
CA PHE A 283 19.13 -3.39 -30.89
C PHE A 283 18.73 -4.26 -32.10
N LEU A 284 17.87 -3.75 -33.00
CA LEU A 284 17.47 -4.48 -34.20
C LEU A 284 18.56 -4.53 -35.29
N LYS A 285 19.49 -3.57 -35.28
CA LYS A 285 20.65 -3.53 -36.19
C LYS A 285 21.90 -4.25 -35.64
N ASP A 286 21.77 -4.90 -34.48
CA ASP A 286 22.87 -5.61 -33.81
C ASP A 286 24.07 -4.70 -33.43
N GLU A 287 23.87 -3.39 -33.34
CA GLU A 287 24.93 -2.43 -32.95
C GLU A 287 25.39 -2.67 -31.50
N TYR A 288 24.52 -3.22 -30.65
CA TYR A 288 24.80 -3.51 -29.25
C TYR A 288 25.89 -4.57 -29.03
N GLU A 289 26.05 -5.54 -29.94
CA GLU A 289 26.92 -6.71 -29.71
C GLU A 289 28.40 -6.32 -29.55
N ALA A 290 28.84 -5.31 -30.30
CA ALA A 290 30.20 -4.79 -30.22
C ALA A 290 30.42 -3.86 -29.01
N GLU A 291 29.36 -3.27 -28.47
CA GLU A 291 29.44 -2.27 -27.40
C GLU A 291 29.29 -2.86 -25.99
N ILE A 292 28.86 -4.14 -25.86
CA ILE A 292 28.72 -4.80 -24.56
C ILE A 292 30.02 -4.72 -23.75
N ASN A 293 29.91 -4.22 -22.52
CA ASN A 293 30.99 -4.08 -21.57
C ASN A 293 30.84 -5.05 -20.40
N ARG A 294 31.43 -6.24 -20.55
CA ARG A 294 31.34 -7.31 -19.54
C ARG A 294 32.18 -7.07 -18.28
N ASP A 295 33.19 -6.19 -18.38
CA ASP A 295 34.17 -5.95 -17.33
C ASP A 295 33.84 -4.71 -16.48
N ASN A 296 32.79 -3.96 -16.83
CA ASN A 296 32.41 -2.75 -16.10
C ASN A 296 31.97 -3.11 -14.67
N PRO A 297 32.65 -2.62 -13.62
CA PRO A 297 32.29 -2.91 -12.23
C PRO A 297 30.91 -2.39 -11.81
N LEU A 298 30.38 -1.41 -12.55
CA LEU A 298 29.06 -0.82 -12.31
C LEU A 298 27.95 -1.46 -13.17
N GLY A 299 28.32 -2.32 -14.13
CA GLY A 299 27.38 -3.01 -15.01
C GLY A 299 26.97 -4.39 -14.48
N MET A 300 26.17 -5.08 -15.27
CA MET A 300 25.61 -6.41 -15.00
C MET A 300 26.23 -7.47 -15.94
N LYS A 301 27.50 -7.28 -16.32
CA LYS A 301 28.27 -8.14 -17.21
C LYS A 301 27.70 -8.27 -18.64
N GLY A 302 26.89 -7.30 -19.07
CA GLY A 302 26.19 -7.33 -20.36
C GLY A 302 24.87 -8.11 -20.33
N GLU A 303 24.53 -8.75 -19.22
CA GLU A 303 23.44 -9.71 -19.15
C GLU A 303 22.06 -9.05 -19.25
N ILE A 304 21.90 -7.81 -18.77
CA ILE A 304 20.65 -7.06 -18.90
C ILE A 304 20.48 -6.57 -20.34
N ALA A 305 21.55 -6.07 -20.95
CA ALA A 305 21.53 -5.65 -22.35
C ALA A 305 21.21 -6.82 -23.31
N GLU A 306 21.78 -8.00 -23.10
CA GLU A 306 21.50 -9.21 -23.89
C GLU A 306 20.04 -9.64 -23.75
N ALA A 307 19.52 -9.74 -22.52
CA ALA A 307 18.13 -10.14 -22.27
C ALA A 307 17.13 -9.11 -22.83
N TYR A 308 17.45 -7.82 -22.75
CA TYR A 308 16.64 -6.76 -23.35
C TYR A 308 16.66 -6.83 -24.89
N ALA A 309 17.83 -7.03 -25.49
CA ALA A 309 17.98 -7.16 -26.93
C ALA A 309 17.17 -8.33 -27.50
N GLU A 310 17.24 -9.50 -26.85
CA GLU A 310 16.47 -10.68 -27.23
C GLU A 310 14.95 -10.39 -27.20
N LEU A 311 14.47 -9.77 -26.12
CA LEU A 311 13.06 -9.42 -25.98
C LEU A 311 12.61 -8.41 -27.05
N ILE A 312 13.40 -7.36 -27.32
CA ILE A 312 13.09 -6.37 -28.35
C ILE A 312 13.02 -7.01 -29.74
N LYS A 313 13.98 -7.89 -30.08
CA LYS A 313 13.97 -8.64 -31.33
C LYS A 313 12.71 -9.51 -31.47
N GLN A 314 12.24 -10.14 -30.39
CA GLN A 314 10.98 -10.89 -30.40
C GLN A 314 9.76 -9.98 -30.66
N MET A 315 9.62 -8.90 -29.89
CA MET A 315 8.50 -7.94 -30.00
C MET A 315 8.41 -7.26 -31.38
N TRP A 316 9.54 -7.05 -32.03
CA TRP A 316 9.64 -6.40 -33.35
C TRP A 316 9.85 -7.38 -34.51
N SER A 317 9.74 -8.70 -34.27
CA SER A 317 9.84 -9.70 -35.33
C SER A 317 8.59 -9.79 -36.22
N GLY A 318 7.43 -9.35 -35.71
CA GLY A 318 6.13 -9.49 -36.37
C GLY A 318 5.57 -10.92 -36.40
N ARG A 319 6.19 -11.85 -35.67
CA ARG A 319 5.78 -13.27 -35.59
C ARG A 319 4.77 -13.53 -34.47
N ASP A 320 4.94 -12.87 -33.33
CA ASP A 320 4.21 -13.17 -32.11
C ASP A 320 3.24 -12.04 -31.72
N ALA A 321 1.99 -12.38 -31.41
CA ALA A 321 1.00 -11.43 -30.90
C ALA A 321 1.30 -10.99 -29.46
N HIS A 322 1.89 -11.89 -28.67
CA HIS A 322 2.35 -11.62 -27.31
C HIS A 322 3.48 -12.58 -26.93
N VAL A 323 4.38 -12.14 -26.04
CA VAL A 323 5.47 -12.94 -25.51
C VAL A 323 5.54 -12.85 -23.99
N ALA A 324 6.05 -13.87 -23.32
CA ALA A 324 6.23 -13.86 -21.87
C ALA A 324 7.70 -13.52 -21.54
N PRO A 325 8.01 -12.36 -20.90
CA PRO A 325 9.37 -11.89 -20.68
C PRO A 325 10.07 -12.61 -19.50
N ARG A 326 10.07 -13.95 -19.49
CA ARG A 326 10.57 -14.78 -18.37
C ARG A 326 12.08 -14.64 -18.16
N MET A 327 12.86 -14.70 -19.24
CA MET A 327 14.31 -14.52 -19.18
C MET A 327 14.66 -13.13 -18.66
N PHE A 328 14.03 -12.10 -19.22
CA PHE A 328 14.21 -10.73 -18.77
C PHE A 328 13.85 -10.54 -17.29
N LYS A 329 12.68 -11.02 -16.84
CA LYS A 329 12.26 -10.98 -15.43
C LYS A 329 13.29 -11.63 -14.51
N THR A 330 13.81 -12.79 -14.91
CA THR A 330 14.80 -13.54 -14.13
C THR A 330 16.10 -12.76 -13.98
N GLN A 331 16.58 -12.14 -15.07
CA GLN A 331 17.80 -11.34 -15.05
C GLN A 331 17.63 -10.05 -14.22
N VAL A 332 16.51 -9.35 -14.36
CA VAL A 332 16.19 -8.18 -13.51
C VAL A 332 16.14 -8.58 -12.03
N GLY A 333 15.44 -9.66 -11.68
CA GLY A 333 15.34 -10.13 -10.30
C GLY A 333 16.67 -10.59 -9.69
N ARG A 334 17.64 -11.01 -10.51
CA ARG A 334 19.00 -11.38 -10.09
C ARG A 334 19.84 -10.16 -9.68
N PHE A 335 19.79 -9.08 -10.44
CA PHE A 335 20.59 -7.88 -10.19
C PHE A 335 19.89 -6.84 -9.31
N ALA A 336 18.56 -6.85 -9.28
CA ALA A 336 17.73 -6.00 -8.44
C ALA A 336 16.68 -6.85 -7.70
N PRO A 337 17.05 -7.45 -6.55
CA PRO A 337 16.19 -8.37 -5.79
C PRO A 337 14.84 -7.78 -5.37
N GLN A 338 14.71 -6.45 -5.26
CA GLN A 338 13.43 -5.80 -5.00
C GLN A 338 12.36 -6.13 -6.06
N PHE A 339 12.76 -6.43 -7.30
CA PHE A 339 11.86 -6.81 -8.39
C PHE A 339 11.67 -8.33 -8.54
N SER A 340 12.28 -9.15 -7.66
CA SER A 340 12.17 -10.62 -7.72
C SER A 340 10.84 -11.16 -7.17
N GLY A 341 10.20 -10.41 -6.26
CA GLY A 341 8.94 -10.79 -5.62
C GLY A 341 7.72 -10.68 -6.54
N TYR A 342 6.58 -11.13 -6.04
CA TYR A 342 5.26 -10.98 -6.68
C TYR A 342 4.47 -9.80 -6.12
N GLN A 343 5.13 -8.90 -5.39
CA GLN A 343 4.52 -7.67 -4.91
C GLN A 343 4.51 -6.64 -6.05
N GLN A 344 3.51 -5.77 -6.06
CA GLN A 344 3.48 -4.67 -7.01
C GLN A 344 4.59 -3.67 -6.71
N GLN A 345 5.16 -3.13 -7.78
CA GLN A 345 6.29 -2.21 -7.72
C GLN A 345 6.03 -0.95 -8.56
N ASP A 346 6.89 0.03 -8.40
CA ASP A 346 6.83 1.28 -9.13
C ASP A 346 7.47 1.13 -10.53
N SER A 347 6.72 1.44 -11.59
CA SER A 347 7.25 1.35 -12.96
C SER A 347 8.37 2.35 -13.22
N GLN A 348 8.39 3.48 -12.52
CA GLN A 348 9.46 4.47 -12.63
C GLN A 348 10.76 3.96 -11.98
N GLU A 349 10.67 3.27 -10.85
CA GLU A 349 11.85 2.69 -10.18
C GLU A 349 12.50 1.64 -11.08
N LEU A 350 11.70 0.78 -11.70
CA LEU A 350 12.21 -0.18 -12.69
C LEU A 350 12.81 0.54 -13.90
N LEU A 351 12.16 1.58 -14.41
CA LEU A 351 12.67 2.33 -15.57
C LEU A 351 14.03 2.97 -15.28
N ALA A 352 14.21 3.54 -14.08
CA ALA A 352 15.49 4.09 -13.65
C ALA A 352 16.57 3.00 -13.59
N PHE A 353 16.25 1.85 -12.99
CA PHE A 353 17.15 0.69 -12.95
C PHE A 353 17.53 0.19 -14.35
N LEU A 354 16.56 0.13 -15.27
CA LEU A 354 16.82 -0.34 -16.64
C LEU A 354 17.65 0.65 -17.46
N LEU A 355 17.38 1.95 -17.36
CA LEU A 355 18.18 2.95 -18.07
C LEU A 355 19.63 2.97 -17.57
N ASP A 356 19.84 2.85 -16.26
CA ASP A 356 21.18 2.76 -15.67
C ASP A 356 21.87 1.43 -16.02
N GLY A 357 21.17 0.31 -15.89
CA GLY A 357 21.72 -1.01 -16.22
C GLY A 357 22.10 -1.16 -17.69
N LEU A 358 21.23 -0.70 -18.61
CA LEU A 358 21.54 -0.67 -20.04
C LEU A 358 22.69 0.30 -20.35
N HIS A 359 22.76 1.44 -19.65
CA HIS A 359 23.86 2.39 -19.80
C HIS A 359 25.19 1.75 -19.43
N GLU A 360 25.27 1.14 -18.26
CA GLU A 360 26.52 0.58 -17.74
C GLU A 360 26.95 -0.69 -18.50
N ASP A 361 26.00 -1.54 -18.93
CA ASP A 361 26.27 -2.69 -19.79
C ASP A 361 26.75 -2.30 -21.19
N LEU A 362 26.35 -1.13 -21.71
CA LEU A 362 26.71 -0.64 -23.04
C LEU A 362 27.69 0.56 -22.99
N ASN A 363 28.36 0.76 -21.86
CA ASN A 363 29.29 1.86 -21.71
C ASN A 363 30.59 1.58 -22.49
N ARG A 364 30.82 2.36 -23.54
CA ARG A 364 32.01 2.34 -24.40
C ARG A 364 33.28 2.66 -23.62
N VAL A 365 33.18 3.41 -22.51
CA VAL A 365 34.29 3.72 -21.62
C VAL A 365 34.64 2.50 -20.76
N LYS A 366 35.71 1.78 -21.13
CA LYS A 366 36.15 0.58 -20.39
C LYS A 366 36.74 0.89 -19.01
N LYS A 367 37.48 1.99 -18.87
CA LYS A 367 38.09 2.40 -17.61
C LYS A 367 37.75 3.86 -17.29
N LYS A 368 36.84 4.05 -16.34
CA LYS A 368 36.38 5.38 -15.94
C LYS A 368 37.52 6.15 -15.26
N PRO A 369 37.95 7.32 -15.77
CA PRO A 369 38.95 8.14 -15.10
C PRO A 369 38.37 8.78 -13.83
N TYR A 370 39.25 9.07 -12.85
CA TYR A 370 38.91 9.93 -11.73
C TYR A 370 38.93 11.39 -12.22
N LEU A 371 37.81 12.09 -12.05
CA LEU A 371 37.66 13.49 -12.41
C LEU A 371 37.17 14.25 -11.18
N GLU A 372 37.90 15.29 -10.79
CA GLU A 372 37.51 16.18 -9.72
C GLU A 372 36.47 17.18 -10.25
N LEU A 373 35.27 17.19 -9.67
CA LEU A 373 34.23 18.15 -10.00
C LEU A 373 34.60 19.52 -9.43
N LYS A 374 34.81 20.49 -10.32
CA LYS A 374 35.12 21.87 -9.96
C LYS A 374 33.85 22.72 -9.96
N ASP A 375 33.68 23.51 -8.92
CA ASP A 375 32.63 24.53 -8.86
C ASP A 375 32.85 25.58 -9.97
N ALA A 376 31.77 26.24 -10.39
CA ALA A 376 31.83 27.25 -11.45
C ALA A 376 32.81 28.38 -11.11
N ASN A 377 32.93 28.76 -9.82
CA ASN A 377 33.84 29.79 -9.31
C ASN A 377 33.81 31.11 -10.12
N GLY A 378 32.63 31.51 -10.59
CA GLY A 378 32.42 32.74 -11.38
C GLY A 378 32.73 32.61 -12.88
N ARG A 379 33.10 31.43 -13.38
CA ARG A 379 33.23 31.18 -14.83
C ARG A 379 31.86 31.25 -15.52
N PRO A 380 31.80 31.61 -16.83
CA PRO A 380 30.55 31.63 -17.57
C PRO A 380 29.89 30.24 -17.63
N ASP A 381 28.57 30.20 -17.45
CA ASP A 381 27.77 28.96 -17.46
C ASP A 381 28.04 28.08 -18.69
N ALA A 382 28.15 28.68 -19.88
CA ALA A 382 28.40 27.93 -21.11
C ALA A 382 29.73 27.16 -21.11
N VAL A 383 30.77 27.70 -20.45
CA VAL A 383 32.08 27.04 -20.32
C VAL A 383 32.00 25.89 -19.31
N VAL A 384 31.38 26.14 -18.15
CA VAL A 384 31.25 25.14 -17.08
C VAL A 384 30.35 23.99 -17.51
N ALA A 385 29.25 24.28 -18.20
CA ALA A 385 28.34 23.28 -18.74
C ALA A 385 29.02 22.40 -19.80
N LYS A 386 29.80 23.00 -20.70
CA LYS A 386 30.57 22.26 -21.71
C LYS A 386 31.61 21.34 -21.06
N GLU A 387 32.36 21.85 -20.08
CA GLU A 387 33.33 21.07 -19.30
C GLU A 387 32.65 19.91 -18.55
N ALA A 388 31.51 20.16 -17.91
CA ALA A 388 30.75 19.14 -17.21
C ALA A 388 30.25 18.05 -18.16
N TRP A 389 29.75 18.41 -19.35
CA TRP A 389 29.32 17.45 -20.36
C TRP A 389 30.48 16.63 -20.94
N GLU A 390 31.62 17.25 -21.22
CA GLU A 390 32.84 16.56 -21.66
C GLU A 390 33.34 15.59 -20.59
N ASN A 391 33.38 16.01 -19.32
CA ASN A 391 33.74 15.16 -18.18
C ASN A 391 32.76 13.99 -17.99
N HIS A 392 31.46 14.23 -18.20
CA HIS A 392 30.45 13.17 -18.19
C HIS A 392 30.72 12.15 -19.30
N ARG A 393 30.92 12.60 -20.54
CA ARG A 393 31.20 11.72 -21.69
C ARG A 393 32.52 10.96 -21.57
N LEU A 394 33.53 11.51 -20.90
CA LEU A 394 34.78 10.79 -20.60
C LEU A 394 34.58 9.58 -19.67
N ARG A 395 33.48 9.54 -18.91
CA ARG A 395 33.13 8.44 -17.99
C ARG A 395 31.97 7.59 -18.48
N ASN A 396 31.07 8.19 -19.25
CA ASN A 396 29.76 7.66 -19.60
C ASN A 396 29.49 7.92 -21.08
N ASP A 397 29.71 6.92 -21.93
CA ASP A 397 29.48 6.99 -23.37
C ASP A 397 28.74 5.73 -23.83
N SER A 398 27.48 5.86 -24.23
CA SER A 398 26.63 4.74 -24.64
C SER A 398 25.41 5.26 -25.39
N VAL A 399 24.66 4.36 -26.04
CA VAL A 399 23.37 4.68 -26.67
C VAL A 399 22.36 5.34 -25.70
N ILE A 400 22.41 5.01 -24.40
CA ILE A 400 21.52 5.62 -23.39
C ILE A 400 21.88 7.10 -23.18
N VAL A 401 23.19 7.42 -23.14
CA VAL A 401 23.64 8.82 -23.05
C VAL A 401 23.22 9.59 -24.29
N ASP A 402 23.41 9.00 -25.46
CA ASP A 402 23.07 9.63 -26.74
C ASP A 402 21.57 9.91 -26.89
N THR A 403 20.73 9.05 -26.30
CA THR A 403 19.27 9.07 -26.47
C THR A 403 18.55 9.86 -25.37
N PHE A 404 18.90 9.64 -24.10
CA PHE A 404 18.12 10.08 -22.94
C PHE A 404 18.81 11.15 -22.08
N HIS A 405 20.12 11.38 -22.23
CA HIS A 405 20.81 12.31 -21.33
C HIS A 405 20.64 13.78 -21.72
N GLY A 406 20.11 14.57 -20.79
CA GLY A 406 20.16 16.02 -20.78
C GLY A 406 21.11 16.54 -19.69
N LEU A 407 21.11 17.86 -19.49
CA LEU A 407 21.91 18.54 -18.47
C LEU A 407 21.05 19.56 -17.72
N PHE A 408 21.06 19.52 -16.39
CA PHE A 408 20.50 20.56 -15.53
C PHE A 408 21.61 21.43 -14.92
N LYS A 409 21.28 22.68 -14.65
CA LYS A 409 22.08 23.59 -13.82
C LYS A 409 21.51 23.58 -12.41
N SER A 410 22.31 23.15 -11.44
CA SER A 410 21.99 23.21 -10.02
C SER A 410 22.59 24.47 -9.42
N THR A 411 21.77 25.29 -8.79
CA THR A 411 22.23 26.46 -8.03
C THR A 411 21.93 26.26 -6.55
N LEU A 412 22.97 26.26 -5.72
CA LEU A 412 22.88 26.13 -4.27
C LEU A 412 23.35 27.43 -3.60
N VAL A 413 22.56 27.97 -2.68
CA VAL A 413 22.92 29.21 -1.96
C VAL A 413 22.97 28.94 -0.45
N CYS A 414 24.12 29.23 0.15
CA CYS A 414 24.30 29.11 1.60
C CYS A 414 23.53 30.22 2.35
N PRO A 415 22.73 29.90 3.38
CA PRO A 415 22.02 30.92 4.14
C PRO A 415 22.95 31.73 5.06
N GLU A 416 24.08 31.16 5.50
CA GLU A 416 25.01 31.84 6.41
C GLU A 416 26.02 32.74 5.66
N CYS A 417 26.74 32.20 4.67
CA CYS A 417 27.81 32.93 3.98
C CYS A 417 27.44 33.48 2.59
N ALA A 418 26.18 33.29 2.16
CA ALA A 418 25.68 33.68 0.84
C ALA A 418 26.49 33.14 -0.37
N LYS A 419 27.37 32.14 -0.17
CA LYS A 419 28.09 31.47 -1.27
C LYS A 419 27.08 30.84 -2.23
N VAL A 420 27.17 31.21 -3.50
CA VAL A 420 26.48 30.56 -4.60
C VAL A 420 27.40 29.48 -5.18
N SER A 421 26.96 28.23 -5.16
CA SER A 421 27.61 27.10 -5.83
C SER A 421 26.79 26.73 -7.06
N VAL A 422 27.44 26.60 -8.21
CA VAL A 422 26.76 26.23 -9.46
C VAL A 422 27.42 24.99 -10.03
N THR A 423 26.63 23.94 -10.22
CA THR A 423 27.05 22.69 -10.86
C THR A 423 26.16 22.38 -12.05
N PHE A 424 26.70 21.62 -12.99
CA PHE A 424 25.96 21.11 -14.15
C PHE A 424 25.99 19.59 -14.10
N ASP A 425 24.82 18.99 -14.01
CA ASP A 425 24.71 17.57 -13.73
C ASP A 425 23.79 16.90 -14.79
N PRO A 426 24.16 15.70 -15.26
CA PRO A 426 23.38 14.99 -16.27
C PRO A 426 22.11 14.37 -15.67
N PHE A 427 21.07 14.22 -16.49
CA PHE A 427 19.85 13.50 -16.13
C PHE A 427 19.34 12.65 -17.29
N CYS A 428 18.71 11.51 -17.00
CA CYS A 428 18.07 10.65 -18.01
C CYS A 428 16.53 10.75 -18.03
N TYR A 429 15.92 11.33 -17.00
CA TYR A 429 14.49 11.62 -16.91
C TYR A 429 14.23 12.81 -15.95
N LEU A 430 13.07 13.46 -16.08
CA LEU A 430 12.61 14.51 -15.17
C LEU A 430 11.55 13.96 -14.22
N THR A 431 11.73 14.11 -12.91
CA THR A 431 10.69 13.80 -11.91
C THR A 431 10.02 15.09 -11.47
N LEU A 432 8.81 15.34 -11.99
CA LEU A 432 8.10 16.58 -11.76
C LEU A 432 7.19 16.47 -10.53
N PRO A 433 7.28 17.41 -9.57
CA PRO A 433 6.32 17.51 -8.48
C PRO A 433 4.97 17.98 -9.04
N LEU A 434 3.89 17.49 -8.42
CA LEU A 434 2.56 17.99 -8.70
C LEU A 434 2.20 19.08 -7.68
N PRO A 435 1.57 20.19 -8.11
CA PRO A 435 0.99 21.16 -7.19
C PRO A 435 0.05 20.46 -6.22
N LEU A 436 0.44 20.42 -4.94
CA LEU A 436 -0.36 19.83 -3.89
C LEU A 436 -1.60 20.69 -3.66
N LYS A 437 -2.77 20.06 -3.54
CA LYS A 437 -3.91 20.73 -2.92
C LYS A 437 -3.51 20.97 -1.47
N LYS A 438 -3.37 22.25 -1.11
CA LYS A 438 -3.06 22.65 0.27
C LYS A 438 -4.18 22.24 1.23
N ASP A 439 -5.40 22.14 0.72
CA ASP A 439 -6.60 21.88 1.51
C ASP A 439 -7.37 20.63 1.04
N ARG A 440 -8.01 19.97 2.00
CA ARG A 440 -9.00 18.90 1.81
C ARG A 440 -10.35 19.34 2.39
N VAL A 441 -11.43 18.78 1.85
CA VAL A 441 -12.79 19.00 2.36
C VAL A 441 -13.19 17.79 3.20
N MET A 442 -13.69 18.03 4.41
CA MET A 442 -14.18 17.02 5.34
C MET A 442 -15.66 17.26 5.65
N GLU A 443 -16.39 16.17 5.84
CA GLU A 443 -17.76 16.19 6.36
C GLU A 443 -17.71 15.70 7.81
N VAL A 444 -18.30 16.49 8.73
CA VAL A 444 -18.27 16.22 10.17
C VAL A 444 -19.64 16.48 10.79
N PHE A 445 -19.98 15.78 11.85
CA PHE A 445 -21.22 15.96 12.60
C PHE A 445 -20.94 16.73 13.89
N LEU A 446 -21.41 17.97 13.99
CA LEU A 446 -21.37 18.72 15.25
C LEU A 446 -22.52 18.26 16.14
N VAL A 447 -22.20 17.82 17.35
CA VAL A 447 -23.17 17.48 18.41
C VAL A 447 -23.16 18.64 19.42
N PRO A 448 -24.16 19.55 19.36
CA PRO A 448 -24.24 20.71 20.27
C PRO A 448 -24.38 20.26 21.72
N ALA A 449 -24.06 21.10 22.71
CA ALA A 449 -24.29 20.81 24.12
C ALA A 449 -25.77 20.98 24.54
N ASP A 450 -26.53 21.76 23.78
CA ASP A 450 -27.97 21.95 24.00
C ASP A 450 -28.74 20.66 23.65
N PRO A 451 -29.53 20.10 24.56
CA PRO A 451 -30.35 18.92 24.31
C PRO A 451 -31.53 19.13 23.35
N HIS A 452 -31.91 20.36 23.03
CA HIS A 452 -33.00 20.65 22.09
C HIS A 452 -32.52 20.76 20.64
N CYS A 453 -31.21 20.80 20.42
CA CYS A 453 -30.61 20.91 19.09
C CYS A 453 -30.22 19.53 18.57
N ARG A 454 -30.60 19.24 17.32
CA ARG A 454 -30.17 18.02 16.62
C ARG A 454 -28.68 18.13 16.24
N PRO A 455 -27.97 16.99 16.12
CA PRO A 455 -26.67 16.97 15.48
C PRO A 455 -26.74 17.64 14.11
N THR A 456 -25.75 18.46 13.78
CA THR A 456 -25.73 19.20 12.52
C THR A 456 -24.51 18.78 11.70
N GLN A 457 -24.75 18.38 10.46
CA GLN A 457 -23.70 18.01 9.52
C GLN A 457 -23.10 19.26 8.86
N TYR A 458 -21.79 19.41 8.99
CA TYR A 458 -21.00 20.48 8.41
C TYR A 458 -20.05 19.95 7.34
N ARG A 459 -19.74 20.84 6.39
CA ARG A 459 -18.66 20.65 5.43
C ARG A 459 -17.61 21.72 5.66
N VAL A 460 -16.39 21.30 5.97
CA VAL A 460 -15.27 22.17 6.33
C VAL A 460 -14.09 21.93 5.42
N THR A 461 -13.40 23.00 5.06
CA THR A 461 -12.16 22.96 4.28
C THR A 461 -10.98 23.18 5.23
N VAL A 462 -10.06 22.22 5.27
CA VAL A 462 -8.95 22.17 6.22
C VAL A 462 -7.64 21.81 5.50
N PRO A 463 -6.46 22.18 6.02
CA PRO A 463 -5.19 21.83 5.39
C PRO A 463 -5.01 20.30 5.31
N LEU A 464 -4.44 19.80 4.20
CA LEU A 464 -4.22 18.36 3.98
C LEU A 464 -3.28 17.74 5.04
N MET A 465 -2.25 18.51 5.45
CA MET A 465 -1.31 18.16 6.52
C MET A 465 -1.59 18.94 7.82
N GLY A 466 -2.82 19.42 8.01
CA GLY A 466 -3.22 20.13 9.22
C GLY A 466 -3.38 19.21 10.43
N ALA A 467 -3.58 19.81 11.59
CA ALA A 467 -3.90 19.13 12.84
C ALA A 467 -5.40 19.23 13.16
N VAL A 468 -5.86 18.45 14.14
CA VAL A 468 -7.25 18.49 14.62
C VAL A 468 -7.65 19.89 15.10
N SER A 469 -6.70 20.68 15.61
CA SER A 469 -6.91 22.10 15.90
C SER A 469 -7.41 22.89 14.68
N ASP A 470 -6.85 22.66 13.49
CA ASP A 470 -7.24 23.36 12.25
C ASP A 470 -8.69 23.02 11.86
N LEU A 471 -9.11 21.77 12.13
CA LEU A 471 -10.50 21.33 11.94
C LEU A 471 -11.45 22.04 12.90
N CYS A 472 -11.11 22.10 14.19
CA CYS A 472 -11.90 22.81 15.19
C CYS A 472 -11.98 24.31 14.89
N GLU A 473 -10.89 24.96 14.46
CA GLU A 473 -10.88 26.37 14.06
C GLU A 473 -11.70 26.63 12.79
N ALA A 474 -11.63 25.74 11.80
CA ALA A 474 -12.45 25.82 10.60
C ALA A 474 -13.95 25.67 10.93
N LEU A 475 -14.30 24.73 11.79
CA LEU A 475 -15.68 24.51 12.23
C LEU A 475 -16.18 25.66 13.11
N SER A 476 -15.34 26.17 14.00
CA SER A 476 -15.62 27.31 14.90
C SER A 476 -16.11 28.53 14.13
N ARG A 477 -15.47 28.85 13.00
CA ARG A 477 -15.88 29.94 12.11
C ARG A 477 -17.27 29.76 11.48
N LEU A 478 -17.74 28.52 11.32
CA LEU A 478 -19.05 28.22 10.74
C LEU A 478 -20.16 28.14 11.78
N CYS A 479 -19.89 27.54 12.95
CA CYS A 479 -20.91 27.30 13.98
C CYS A 479 -20.93 28.33 15.11
N GLY A 480 -19.89 29.16 15.25
CA GLY A 480 -19.78 30.16 16.31
C GLY A 480 -19.36 29.62 17.69
N ILE A 481 -19.06 28.32 17.80
CA ILE A 481 -18.55 27.70 19.03
C ILE A 481 -17.02 27.83 19.06
N ALA A 482 -16.44 28.20 20.21
CA ALA A 482 -14.98 28.28 20.35
C ALA A 482 -14.30 26.91 20.18
N ALA A 483 -13.17 26.85 19.46
CA ALA A 483 -12.45 25.61 19.17
C ALA A 483 -11.99 24.84 20.43
N GLU A 484 -11.73 25.54 21.53
CA GLU A 484 -11.37 24.97 22.84
C GLU A 484 -12.50 24.17 23.50
N ASN A 485 -13.75 24.40 23.09
CA ASN A 485 -14.94 23.72 23.59
C ASN A 485 -15.38 22.58 22.68
N MET A 486 -14.49 22.07 21.82
CA MET A 486 -14.75 20.99 20.88
C MET A 486 -13.91 19.77 21.21
N VAL A 487 -14.51 18.59 21.10
CA VAL A 487 -13.79 17.30 21.15
C VAL A 487 -14.14 16.50 19.91
N VAL A 488 -13.12 16.12 19.15
CA VAL A 488 -13.28 15.37 17.89
C VAL A 488 -13.13 13.88 18.16
N ALA A 489 -14.07 13.08 17.69
CA ALA A 489 -14.06 11.63 17.84
C ALA A 489 -14.51 10.91 16.56
N ASP A 490 -13.88 9.77 16.31
CA ASP A 490 -14.30 8.76 15.34
C ASP A 490 -15.25 7.78 16.04
N VAL A 491 -16.48 7.70 15.53
CA VAL A 491 -17.54 6.85 16.07
C VAL A 491 -17.83 5.74 15.08
N TYR A 492 -17.61 4.50 15.50
CA TYR A 492 -17.85 3.32 14.67
C TYR A 492 -18.51 2.20 15.48
N ASN A 493 -19.60 1.65 14.96
CA ASN A 493 -20.35 0.56 15.61
C ASN A 493 -20.81 0.92 17.04
N HIS A 494 -21.48 2.07 17.19
CA HIS A 494 -22.05 2.58 18.45
C HIS A 494 -21.03 2.86 19.59
N ARG A 495 -19.74 3.02 19.25
CA ARG A 495 -18.68 3.30 20.23
C ARG A 495 -17.69 4.34 19.71
N PHE A 496 -17.01 5.00 20.64
CA PHE A 496 -15.82 5.81 20.35
C PHE A 496 -14.68 4.89 19.94
N HIS A 497 -14.39 4.83 18.65
CA HIS A 497 -13.23 4.10 18.15
C HIS A 497 -11.94 4.85 18.48
N LYS A 498 -11.97 6.19 18.33
CA LYS A 498 -10.88 7.07 18.76
C LYS A 498 -11.41 8.45 19.15
N ILE A 499 -10.85 9.02 20.21
CA ILE A 499 -11.02 10.44 20.57
C ILE A 499 -9.68 11.12 20.29
N PHE A 500 -9.68 12.13 19.43
CA PHE A 500 -8.45 12.76 18.94
C PHE A 500 -7.98 13.88 19.88
N GLN A 501 -6.66 14.02 20.01
CA GLN A 501 -6.04 15.20 20.62
C GLN A 501 -5.87 16.32 19.60
N MET A 502 -5.77 17.58 20.06
CA MET A 502 -5.73 18.75 19.18
C MET A 502 -4.47 18.82 18.31
N ASP A 503 -3.36 18.24 18.77
CA ASP A 503 -2.07 18.16 18.10
C ASP A 503 -1.94 16.97 17.13
N GLU A 504 -2.92 16.07 17.10
CA GLU A 504 -2.91 14.96 16.16
C GLU A 504 -3.14 15.43 14.72
N GLY A 505 -2.42 14.81 13.79
CA GLY A 505 -2.56 15.08 12.37
C GLY A 505 -3.91 14.62 11.81
N LEU A 506 -4.50 15.45 10.94
CA LEU A 506 -5.72 15.15 10.20
C LEU A 506 -5.57 13.94 9.27
N ASN A 507 -4.33 13.60 8.92
CA ASN A 507 -3.98 12.42 8.14
C ASN A 507 -4.37 11.08 8.79
N HIS A 508 -4.66 11.06 10.10
CA HIS A 508 -5.22 9.89 10.79
C HIS A 508 -6.72 9.67 10.53
N ILE A 509 -7.42 10.66 9.96
CA ILE A 509 -8.84 10.58 9.63
C ILE A 509 -9.01 10.24 8.16
N MET A 510 -9.65 9.10 7.89
CA MET A 510 -9.92 8.58 6.55
C MET A 510 -11.24 9.13 5.99
N PRO A 511 -11.41 9.20 4.65
CA PRO A 511 -12.64 9.71 4.04
C PRO A 511 -13.91 8.90 4.30
N ARG A 512 -13.80 7.71 4.91
CA ARG A 512 -14.93 6.83 5.25
C ARG A 512 -15.28 6.86 6.74
N ASP A 513 -14.52 7.59 7.55
CA ASP A 513 -14.71 7.64 8.99
C ASP A 513 -15.85 8.63 9.30
N ASP A 514 -16.74 8.23 10.21
CA ASP A 514 -17.82 9.09 10.68
C ASP A 514 -17.31 9.92 11.85
N ILE A 515 -16.92 11.17 11.54
CA ILE A 515 -16.32 12.08 12.51
C ILE A 515 -17.39 12.93 13.17
N PHE A 516 -17.46 12.81 14.50
CA PHE A 516 -18.32 13.60 15.36
C PHE A 516 -17.48 14.60 16.16
N VAL A 517 -17.95 15.84 16.21
CA VAL A 517 -17.37 16.91 17.01
C VAL A 517 -18.37 17.25 18.11
N TYR A 518 -18.02 16.92 19.35
CA TYR A 518 -18.88 17.18 20.50
C TYR A 518 -18.54 18.53 21.11
N GLN A 519 -19.56 19.35 21.31
CA GLN A 519 -19.42 20.54 22.14
C GLN A 519 -19.34 20.13 23.61
N VAL A 520 -18.27 20.54 24.28
CA VAL A 520 -18.01 20.28 25.70
C VAL A 520 -17.89 21.57 26.48
N CYS A 521 -18.11 21.53 27.79
CA CYS A 521 -17.95 22.69 28.66
C CYS A 521 -16.81 22.43 29.64
N SER A 522 -15.79 23.29 29.61
CA SER A 522 -14.66 23.28 30.55
C SER A 522 -15.03 23.89 31.91
N THR A 523 -15.97 24.83 31.95
CA THR A 523 -16.50 25.46 33.16
C THR A 523 -18.02 25.41 33.22
N SER A 524 -18.60 25.11 34.40
CA SER A 524 -20.05 25.18 34.61
C SER A 524 -20.55 26.63 34.66
N VAL A 525 -21.87 26.81 34.58
CA VAL A 525 -22.55 28.12 34.75
C VAL A 525 -22.18 28.79 36.09
N ASP A 526 -21.78 28.00 37.10
CA ASP A 526 -21.37 28.45 38.43
C ASP A 526 -19.84 28.65 38.56
N GLY A 527 -19.08 28.58 37.47
CA GLY A 527 -17.61 28.71 37.46
C GLY A 527 -16.84 27.52 38.07
N SER A 528 -17.49 26.37 38.24
CA SER A 528 -16.83 25.15 38.75
C SER A 528 -16.19 24.34 37.62
N GLU A 529 -15.03 23.72 37.87
CA GLU A 529 -14.39 22.80 36.91
C GLU A 529 -15.33 21.64 36.54
N CYS A 530 -15.50 21.42 35.24
CA CYS A 530 -16.24 20.29 34.70
C CYS A 530 -15.29 19.15 34.27
N VAL A 531 -15.78 17.92 34.32
CA VAL A 531 -15.14 16.72 33.76
C VAL A 531 -16.03 16.20 32.64
N THR A 532 -15.44 15.93 31.48
CA THR A 532 -16.14 15.30 30.36
C THR A 532 -16.02 13.78 30.46
N LEU A 533 -17.15 13.09 30.37
CA LEU A 533 -17.26 11.64 30.51
C LEU A 533 -17.85 11.03 29.23
N PRO A 534 -17.22 9.98 28.66
CA PRO A 534 -17.85 9.17 27.61
C PRO A 534 -18.97 8.31 28.20
N VAL A 535 -20.15 8.36 27.57
CA VAL A 535 -21.35 7.62 27.95
C VAL A 535 -21.83 6.77 26.76
N TYR A 536 -21.98 5.47 26.99
CA TYR A 536 -22.48 4.50 26.02
C TYR A 536 -23.92 4.07 26.32
N PHE A 537 -24.70 3.79 25.29
CA PHE A 537 -26.02 3.17 25.44
C PHE A 537 -25.89 1.66 25.33
N ARG A 538 -26.44 0.94 26.29
CA ARG A 538 -26.27 -0.51 26.39
C ARG A 538 -27.57 -1.19 26.78
N GLU A 539 -27.89 -2.29 26.10
CA GLU A 539 -29.08 -3.09 26.37
C GLU A 539 -28.71 -4.35 27.15
N ARG A 540 -29.39 -4.59 28.29
CA ARG A 540 -29.20 -5.82 29.09
C ARG A 540 -30.24 -6.86 28.70
N LYS A 541 -29.81 -7.92 28.01
CA LYS A 541 -30.66 -9.09 27.72
C LYS A 541 -30.70 -10.01 28.95
N SER A 542 -31.86 -10.13 29.59
CA SER A 542 -32.09 -11.14 30.62
C SER A 542 -32.25 -12.51 29.95
N ARG A 543 -31.26 -13.41 30.08
CA ARG A 543 -31.43 -14.84 29.76
C ARG A 543 -31.26 -15.67 31.03
N PRO A 544 -32.14 -16.65 31.30
CA PRO A 544 -31.92 -17.60 32.37
C PRO A 544 -30.87 -18.64 31.92
N SER A 545 -29.80 -18.77 32.70
CA SER A 545 -28.76 -19.82 32.69
C SER A 545 -27.58 -19.75 31.68
N SER A 546 -26.38 -19.69 32.27
CA SER A 546 -25.01 -19.96 31.77
C SER A 546 -24.28 -18.95 30.85
N THR A 547 -23.14 -18.49 31.39
CA THR A 547 -21.89 -17.96 30.80
C THR A 547 -21.95 -16.85 29.73
N SER A 548 -21.54 -15.65 30.18
CA SER A 548 -21.39 -14.34 29.51
C SER A 548 -22.70 -13.59 29.24
N SER A 549 -23.00 -12.61 30.09
CA SER A 549 -24.01 -11.59 29.82
C SER A 549 -23.55 -10.77 28.60
N GLY A 550 -24.04 -11.12 27.41
CA GLY A 550 -23.76 -10.36 26.20
C GLY A 550 -24.53 -9.04 26.22
N SER A 551 -23.87 -7.97 26.66
CA SER A 551 -24.41 -6.61 26.60
C SER A 551 -24.19 -6.03 25.20
N ALA A 552 -25.26 -5.55 24.55
CA ALA A 552 -25.18 -4.98 23.20
C ALA A 552 -25.19 -3.45 23.28
N LEU A 553 -24.25 -2.79 22.60
CA LEU A 553 -24.24 -1.34 22.44
C LEU A 553 -25.20 -0.93 21.30
N TYR A 554 -25.82 0.23 21.42
CA TYR A 554 -26.69 0.81 20.40
C TYR A 554 -26.60 2.33 20.41
N GLY A 555 -27.24 3.00 19.45
CA GLY A 555 -27.32 4.47 19.38
C GLY A 555 -25.97 5.18 19.18
N GLN A 556 -25.99 6.52 19.27
CA GLN A 556 -24.79 7.34 19.18
C GLN A 556 -24.22 7.60 20.59
N PRO A 557 -22.93 7.36 20.84
CA PRO A 557 -22.34 7.61 22.16
C PRO A 557 -22.29 9.11 22.46
N LEU A 558 -22.31 9.46 23.76
CA LEU A 558 -22.34 10.85 24.23
C LEU A 558 -21.04 11.22 24.95
N LEU A 559 -20.61 12.48 24.77
CA LEU A 559 -19.67 13.14 25.68
C LEU A 559 -20.44 14.11 26.58
N LEU A 560 -20.49 13.80 27.87
CA LEU A 560 -21.24 14.56 28.86
C LEU A 560 -20.29 15.34 29.77
N SER A 561 -20.46 16.65 29.87
CA SER A 561 -19.69 17.50 30.80
C SER A 561 -20.44 17.65 32.12
N VAL A 562 -19.82 17.24 33.23
CA VAL A 562 -20.42 17.27 34.57
C VAL A 562 -19.52 17.96 35.61
N PRO A 563 -20.06 18.65 36.64
CA PRO A 563 -19.24 19.32 37.64
C PRO A 563 -18.39 18.35 38.50
N LYS A 564 -17.10 18.65 38.68
CA LYS A 564 -16.14 17.78 39.38
C LYS A 564 -16.37 17.62 40.87
N HIS A 565 -16.92 18.64 41.54
CA HIS A 565 -16.92 18.73 43.02
C HIS A 565 -18.31 18.63 43.68
N LYS A 566 -19.39 18.36 42.93
CA LYS A 566 -20.76 18.27 43.45
C LYS A 566 -21.62 17.18 42.78
N LEU A 567 -21.00 16.19 42.13
CA LEU A 567 -21.73 15.19 41.36
C LEU A 567 -22.38 14.13 42.26
N THR A 568 -23.71 14.07 42.21
CA THR A 568 -24.53 12.99 42.79
C THR A 568 -25.08 12.10 41.66
N LEU A 569 -25.49 10.87 41.99
CA LEU A 569 -26.12 9.97 41.02
C LEU A 569 -27.39 10.56 40.43
N GLU A 570 -28.19 11.26 41.25
CA GLU A 570 -29.41 11.95 40.82
C GLU A 570 -29.11 13.07 39.82
N SER A 571 -28.10 13.92 40.12
CA SER A 571 -27.70 14.98 39.19
C SER A 571 -27.12 14.44 37.88
N LEU A 572 -26.46 13.27 37.90
CA LEU A 572 -25.95 12.60 36.71
C LEU A 572 -27.09 12.00 35.89
N TYR A 573 -28.07 11.39 36.56
CA TYR A 573 -29.27 10.85 35.92
C TYR A 573 -30.06 11.95 35.22
N GLN A 574 -30.31 13.07 35.89
CA GLN A 574 -31.00 14.22 35.29
C GLN A 574 -30.21 14.80 34.11
N ALA A 575 -28.88 14.97 34.24
CA ALA A 575 -28.05 15.47 33.15
C ALA A 575 -28.08 14.56 31.90
N VAL A 576 -28.15 13.24 32.08
CA VAL A 576 -28.32 12.30 30.97
C VAL A 576 -29.73 12.34 30.41
N CYS A 577 -30.76 12.36 31.25
CA CYS A 577 -32.17 12.48 30.82
C CYS A 577 -32.40 13.74 30.00
N ASP A 578 -31.84 14.87 30.43
CA ASP A 578 -31.89 16.12 29.68
C ASP A 578 -31.20 15.92 28.33
N ARG A 579 -30.03 15.28 28.29
CA ARG A 579 -29.27 15.01 27.07
C ARG A 579 -29.96 14.11 26.05
N ILE A 580 -30.73 13.12 26.50
CA ILE A 580 -31.38 12.14 25.62
C ILE A 580 -32.84 12.48 25.35
N ARG A 581 -33.31 13.66 25.75
CA ARG A 581 -34.73 14.04 25.75
C ARG A 581 -35.42 13.96 24.38
N LEU A 582 -34.70 14.23 23.28
CA LEU A 582 -35.24 14.10 21.92
C LEU A 582 -35.39 12.64 21.49
N VAL A 583 -34.55 11.75 22.03
CA VAL A 583 -34.44 10.34 21.66
C VAL A 583 -35.25 9.45 22.61
N ALA A 584 -35.44 9.88 23.85
CA ALA A 584 -36.25 9.22 24.86
C ALA A 584 -37.60 9.95 24.97
N GLY A 585 -38.68 9.35 24.46
CA GLY A 585 -40.03 9.94 24.44
C GLY A 585 -40.54 10.28 25.85
N MET A 586 -40.26 11.49 26.33
CA MET A 586 -40.69 11.96 27.65
C MET A 586 -41.97 12.79 27.53
N CYS A 587 -43.09 12.27 28.02
CA CYS A 587 -44.20 13.10 28.50
C CYS A 587 -43.72 13.93 29.71
N GLU A 588 -44.14 15.19 29.79
CA GLU A 588 -43.71 16.21 30.76
C GLU A 588 -43.60 15.75 32.24
N PRO A 589 -42.74 16.38 33.05
CA PRO A 589 -42.74 16.15 34.50
C PRO A 589 -44.04 16.68 35.12
N LEU A 590 -44.79 15.77 35.75
CA LEU A 590 -46.02 16.01 36.53
C LEU A 590 -45.91 17.25 37.44
N ARG A 591 -46.65 18.32 37.12
CA ARG A 591 -46.85 19.48 38.01
C ARG A 591 -47.73 19.10 39.21
N PRO A 592 -47.50 19.68 40.42
CA PRO A 592 -48.27 19.33 41.60
C PRO A 592 -49.68 19.92 41.55
N ALA A 593 -50.66 19.10 41.92
CA ALA A 593 -52.09 19.40 41.87
C ALA A 593 -52.49 20.62 42.73
N HIS A 594 -53.14 21.59 42.10
CA HIS A 594 -53.95 22.60 42.79
C HIS A 594 -55.44 22.41 42.46
N LYS A 595 -56.26 22.50 43.50
CA LYS A 595 -57.72 22.25 43.54
C LYS A 595 -58.55 23.44 43.00
N PHE A 596 -59.85 23.13 42.73
CA PHE A 596 -61.03 23.97 42.38
C PHE A 596 -61.19 24.27 40.88
N SER A 597 -62.37 24.28 40.24
CA SER A 597 -63.77 23.98 40.61
C SER A 597 -64.64 23.86 39.34
N VAL A 598 -65.68 23.03 39.40
CA VAL A 598 -67.02 23.05 38.77
C VAL A 598 -67.32 23.98 37.56
N ALA A 599 -67.96 23.37 36.55
CA ALA A 599 -69.18 23.80 35.80
C ALA A 599 -69.06 24.00 34.28
N ASP A 600 -69.95 23.29 33.57
CA ASP A 600 -70.72 23.62 32.36
C ASP A 600 -70.07 24.05 31.03
N GLY A 601 -70.51 23.35 29.96
CA GLY A 601 -71.26 24.02 28.90
C GLY A 601 -70.64 24.08 27.48
N CYS A 602 -71.31 23.35 26.58
CA CYS A 602 -71.66 23.67 25.17
C CYS A 602 -70.60 23.98 24.09
N ASP A 603 -70.74 23.17 23.03
CA ASP A 603 -70.97 23.53 21.61
C ASP A 603 -69.89 24.16 20.73
N GLY A 604 -69.88 23.66 19.49
CA GLY A 604 -69.52 24.37 18.25
C GLY A 604 -68.15 23.96 17.69
N GLU A 605 -68.04 23.01 16.77
CA GLU A 605 -68.43 23.03 15.33
C GLU A 605 -67.25 23.41 14.41
N ASP A 606 -67.18 22.60 13.35
CA ASP A 606 -66.56 22.74 12.02
C ASP A 606 -65.05 22.52 11.91
N GLU A 607 -64.58 21.43 11.28
CA GLU A 607 -64.72 21.06 9.84
C GLU A 607 -64.18 22.21 8.96
N GLU A 608 -63.20 22.01 8.08
CA GLU A 608 -63.35 21.23 6.86
C GLU A 608 -62.04 20.55 6.43
N GLU A 609 -62.24 19.28 6.06
CA GLU A 609 -61.44 18.50 5.12
C GLU A 609 -61.40 19.18 3.75
N MET A 610 -60.39 18.87 2.92
CA MET A 610 -60.73 18.22 1.66
C MET A 610 -59.56 17.46 1.06
N GLU A 611 -59.95 16.26 0.65
CA GLU A 611 -59.24 15.14 0.09
C GLU A 611 -58.86 15.33 -1.38
N HIS A 612 -58.07 14.36 -1.87
CA HIS A 612 -58.30 13.51 -3.05
C HIS A 612 -56.95 13.19 -3.71
N GLN A 613 -56.63 12.01 -4.23
CA GLN A 613 -57.28 10.69 -4.41
C GLN A 613 -56.10 9.73 -4.73
N GLU A 614 -55.99 8.60 -4.03
CA GLU A 614 -56.27 7.23 -4.51
C GLU A 614 -55.64 6.78 -5.85
N GLU A 615 -54.89 5.67 -5.80
CA GLU A 615 -55.33 4.38 -6.38
C GLU A 615 -54.34 3.24 -6.03
N GLY A 616 -54.89 2.04 -5.73
CA GLY A 616 -54.28 0.79 -6.23
C GLY A 616 -53.84 -0.32 -5.25
N LYS A 617 -54.83 -1.09 -4.77
CA LYS A 617 -54.81 -2.43 -4.13
C LYS A 617 -53.74 -3.45 -4.57
N GLU A 618 -53.35 -4.35 -3.66
CA GLU A 618 -53.66 -5.79 -3.78
C GLU A 618 -53.55 -6.54 -2.44
N GLN A 619 -54.37 -7.57 -2.30
CA GLN A 619 -54.82 -8.26 -1.08
C GLN A 619 -54.48 -9.75 -1.25
N PHE A 620 -54.07 -10.47 -0.20
CA PHE A 620 -54.57 -11.83 0.03
C PHE A 620 -54.36 -12.26 1.50
N SER A 621 -55.47 -12.63 2.11
CA SER A 621 -55.64 -13.29 3.40
C SER A 621 -55.45 -14.80 3.28
N GLU A 622 -55.15 -15.49 4.38
CA GLU A 622 -55.88 -16.71 4.74
C GLU A 622 -55.75 -16.99 6.25
N THR A 623 -56.71 -17.78 6.72
CA THR A 623 -57.46 -17.65 7.98
C THR A 623 -57.28 -18.91 8.84
N GLU A 624 -58.00 -18.93 9.97
CA GLU A 624 -58.42 -20.07 10.82
C GLU A 624 -57.54 -20.30 12.07
N GLY A 625 -58.06 -20.49 13.28
CA GLY A 625 -59.41 -20.66 13.84
C GLY A 625 -59.18 -21.00 15.34
N SER A 626 -59.92 -20.46 16.30
CA SER A 626 -61.21 -20.96 16.84
C SER A 626 -61.08 -21.50 18.28
N GLY A 627 -61.99 -21.05 19.16
CA GLY A 627 -62.52 -21.76 20.34
C GLY A 627 -61.68 -21.68 21.63
N GLU A 628 -62.07 -21.01 22.71
CA GLU A 628 -63.23 -21.21 23.64
C GLU A 628 -62.87 -22.00 24.91
N ASP A 629 -63.54 -21.60 26.00
CA ASP A 629 -63.85 -22.31 27.26
C ASP A 629 -62.99 -22.14 28.54
N GLU A 630 -63.46 -21.18 29.36
CA GLU A 630 -64.25 -21.38 30.60
C GLU A 630 -63.75 -22.18 31.82
N LEU A 631 -63.85 -21.48 32.97
CA LEU A 631 -64.38 -21.89 34.29
C LEU A 631 -63.54 -22.74 35.28
N GLY A 632 -63.05 -22.04 36.33
CA GLY A 632 -63.67 -22.09 37.66
C GLY A 632 -63.23 -23.16 38.67
N ASN A 633 -62.59 -22.74 39.78
CA ASN A 633 -63.14 -22.85 41.15
C ASN A 633 -62.09 -22.54 42.25
N ASP A 634 -62.38 -21.51 43.04
CA ASP A 634 -62.01 -21.33 44.47
C ASP A 634 -62.92 -22.28 45.31
N PRO A 635 -62.75 -22.62 46.62
CA PRO A 635 -62.35 -21.68 47.67
C PRO A 635 -61.65 -22.17 48.96
N THR A 636 -61.21 -21.14 49.72
CA THR A 636 -61.22 -20.98 51.20
C THR A 636 -59.90 -20.99 52.01
N LYS A 637 -59.55 -19.76 52.45
CA LYS A 637 -59.26 -19.27 53.83
C LYS A 637 -58.15 -19.97 54.65
N THR A 638 -57.20 -19.32 55.33
CA THR A 638 -56.99 -17.92 55.79
C THR A 638 -55.60 -17.87 56.43
N THR A 639 -54.77 -16.84 56.23
CA THR A 639 -54.25 -15.97 57.32
C THR A 639 -53.27 -14.87 56.86
N GLN A 640 -53.50 -13.67 57.43
CA GLN A 640 -52.60 -12.54 57.69
C GLN A 640 -52.24 -11.52 56.58
N LYS A 641 -52.90 -10.36 56.69
CA LYS A 641 -52.49 -9.06 56.16
C LYS A 641 -51.20 -8.56 56.83
N LYS A 642 -50.27 -8.02 56.02
CA LYS A 642 -49.47 -6.84 56.36
C LYS A 642 -49.39 -5.90 55.15
N ILE A 643 -49.84 -4.67 55.37
CA ILE A 643 -49.81 -3.55 54.44
C ILE A 643 -48.41 -2.91 54.48
N LYS A 644 -47.77 -2.80 53.31
CA LYS A 644 -46.65 -1.91 52.91
C LYS A 644 -46.76 -1.87 51.38
N GLY A 645 -46.63 -0.79 50.62
CA GLY A 645 -46.18 0.59 50.78
C GLY A 645 -46.25 1.16 49.35
N GLN A 646 -46.42 2.48 49.25
CA GLN A 646 -46.57 3.28 48.04
C GLN A 646 -45.60 2.89 46.88
N PRO A 647 -46.02 2.88 45.59
CA PRO A 647 -45.13 2.53 44.48
C PRO A 647 -44.14 3.67 44.20
N CYS A 648 -42.85 3.34 44.19
CA CYS A 648 -41.76 4.21 43.76
C CYS A 648 -41.75 4.28 42.21
N PRO A 649 -41.43 5.43 41.57
CA PRO A 649 -41.33 5.51 40.12
C PRO A 649 -40.17 4.66 39.60
N LYS A 650 -40.40 3.88 38.54
CA LYS A 650 -39.34 3.08 37.87
C LYS A 650 -38.38 4.03 37.14
N SER A 651 -37.09 3.91 37.41
CA SER A 651 -36.01 4.57 36.65
C SER A 651 -35.91 3.97 35.24
N LEU A 652 -35.64 4.81 34.22
CA LEU A 652 -35.58 4.42 32.80
C LEU A 652 -34.34 3.56 32.47
N PHE A 653 -33.24 3.80 33.18
CA PHE A 653 -31.98 3.11 32.95
C PHE A 653 -31.11 3.14 34.21
N THR A 654 -30.14 2.23 34.29
CA THR A 654 -29.17 2.19 35.39
C THR A 654 -27.77 2.55 34.89
N PHE A 655 -26.90 3.02 35.79
CA PHE A 655 -25.51 3.35 35.43
C PHE A 655 -24.56 2.22 35.78
N SER A 656 -23.70 1.87 34.83
CA SER A 656 -22.57 0.95 35.03
C SER A 656 -21.27 1.64 34.64
N LEU A 657 -20.23 1.46 35.45
CA LEU A 657 -18.88 1.90 35.10
C LEU A 657 -18.22 0.81 34.26
N VAL A 658 -17.81 1.16 33.05
CA VAL A 658 -17.39 0.18 32.03
C VAL A 658 -15.97 0.47 31.56
N ASN A 659 -15.38 -0.51 30.88
CA ASN A 659 -14.10 -0.31 30.20
C ASN A 659 -14.21 0.73 29.06
N SER A 660 -13.08 1.14 28.50
CA SER A 660 -13.01 2.11 27.39
C SER A 660 -13.74 1.65 26.11
N TYR A 661 -14.15 0.39 26.03
CA TYR A 661 -14.90 -0.18 24.90
C TYR A 661 -16.41 -0.28 25.18
N GLY A 662 -16.88 0.08 26.37
CA GLY A 662 -18.30 0.09 26.75
C GLY A 662 -18.92 -1.27 27.08
N THR A 663 -18.20 -2.37 26.85
CA THR A 663 -18.79 -3.72 26.85
C THR A 663 -18.62 -4.48 28.17
N ALA A 664 -17.54 -4.24 28.92
CA ALA A 664 -17.25 -4.96 30.16
C ALA A 664 -17.51 -4.09 31.40
N ASP A 665 -18.24 -4.62 32.37
CA ASP A 665 -18.48 -3.98 33.66
C ASP A 665 -17.20 -3.96 34.50
N ILE A 666 -16.84 -2.78 35.00
CA ILE A 666 -15.78 -2.60 35.99
C ILE A 666 -16.39 -2.58 37.39
N ASN A 667 -17.46 -1.81 37.63
CA ASN A 667 -18.20 -1.73 38.89
C ASN A 667 -19.61 -1.14 38.66
N SER A 668 -20.59 -1.53 39.48
CA SER A 668 -21.88 -0.85 39.55
C SER A 668 -21.81 0.39 40.46
N LEU A 669 -22.43 1.49 40.04
CA LEU A 669 -22.54 2.71 40.86
C LEU A 669 -23.59 2.49 41.96
N ALA A 670 -23.17 2.30 43.21
CA ALA A 670 -24.06 2.04 44.34
C ALA A 670 -24.89 3.28 44.74
N THR A 671 -26.16 3.03 45.11
CA THR A 671 -27.30 3.96 45.26
C THR A 671 -27.35 4.81 46.54
N ASP A 672 -26.27 4.95 47.30
CA ASP A 672 -26.33 5.55 48.64
C ASP A 672 -25.83 6.99 48.70
N GLY A 673 -26.50 7.94 48.04
CA GLY A 673 -26.47 9.40 48.32
C GLY A 673 -25.10 10.10 48.48
N LYS A 674 -23.99 9.43 48.14
CA LYS A 674 -22.61 9.88 48.33
C LYS A 674 -22.12 10.56 47.05
N LEU A 675 -21.24 11.55 47.23
CA LEU A 675 -20.55 12.20 46.11
C LEU A 675 -19.80 11.18 45.26
N LEU A 676 -20.07 11.18 43.96
CA LEU A 676 -19.41 10.31 42.99
C LEU A 676 -17.99 10.83 42.71
N LYS A 677 -16.97 10.01 42.98
CA LYS A 677 -15.59 10.31 42.60
C LYS A 677 -15.30 9.77 41.20
N LEU A 678 -15.84 10.42 40.18
CA LEU A 678 -15.51 10.12 38.78
C LEU A 678 -14.27 10.94 38.37
N ASN A 679 -13.38 10.31 37.60
CA ASN A 679 -12.22 10.97 37.01
C ASN A 679 -12.39 11.05 35.47
N SER A 680 -11.54 11.81 34.80
CA SER A 680 -11.56 11.96 33.33
C SER A 680 -11.27 10.67 32.55
N ARG A 681 -10.91 9.57 33.22
CA ARG A 681 -10.72 8.24 32.63
C ARG A 681 -11.89 7.29 32.89
N SER A 682 -12.95 7.76 33.54
CA SER A 682 -14.13 6.97 33.85
C SER A 682 -15.06 6.95 32.63
N THR A 683 -15.44 5.76 32.20
CA THR A 683 -16.37 5.54 31.10
C THR A 683 -17.67 4.97 31.67
N LEU A 684 -18.79 5.52 31.24
CA LEU A 684 -20.12 5.15 31.74
C LEU A 684 -20.92 4.43 30.66
N ALA A 685 -21.76 3.48 31.07
CA ALA A 685 -22.82 2.95 30.25
C ALA A 685 -24.17 3.21 30.92
N ILE A 686 -25.17 3.59 30.12
CA ILE A 686 -26.57 3.58 30.53
C ILE A 686 -27.22 2.28 30.07
N ASP A 687 -27.62 1.51 31.06
CA ASP A 687 -28.20 0.18 30.90
C ASP A 687 -29.71 0.26 30.87
N TRP A 688 -30.27 0.08 29.68
CA TRP A 688 -31.70 -0.03 29.47
C TRP A 688 -32.13 -1.50 29.49
N ASP A 689 -33.29 -1.77 30.08
CA ASP A 689 -33.97 -3.02 29.86
C ASP A 689 -34.70 -3.00 28.50
N SER A 690 -34.90 -4.19 27.94
CA SER A 690 -35.42 -4.35 26.57
C SER A 690 -36.86 -3.82 26.42
N GLU A 691 -37.68 -3.94 27.47
CA GLU A 691 -39.09 -3.48 27.45
C GLU A 691 -39.15 -1.94 27.49
N THR A 692 -38.39 -1.30 28.38
CA THR A 692 -38.31 0.15 28.50
C THR A 692 -37.68 0.77 27.26
N ARG A 693 -36.67 0.13 26.64
CA ARG A 693 -36.10 0.60 25.36
C ARG A 693 -37.14 0.63 24.25
N SER A 694 -37.88 -0.46 24.06
CA SER A 694 -38.89 -0.55 23.01
C SER A 694 -40.01 0.50 23.16
N LEU A 695 -40.33 0.88 24.41
CA LEU A 695 -41.38 1.84 24.71
C LEU A 695 -40.96 3.31 24.61
N TYR A 696 -39.71 3.62 24.95
CA TYR A 696 -39.29 5.01 25.13
C TYR A 696 -38.15 5.45 24.22
N TYR A 697 -37.38 4.56 23.61
CA TYR A 697 -36.26 4.92 22.73
C TYR A 697 -36.70 4.99 21.27
N ASP A 698 -36.66 6.18 20.68
CA ASP A 698 -36.93 6.39 19.26
C ASP A 698 -35.63 6.27 18.45
N GLU A 699 -35.51 5.17 17.68
CA GLU A 699 -34.33 4.90 16.86
C GLU A 699 -34.20 5.90 15.69
N GLN A 700 -35.31 6.35 15.10
CA GLN A 700 -35.29 7.31 13.99
C GLN A 700 -34.83 8.68 14.46
N GLU A 701 -35.32 9.15 15.61
CA GLU A 701 -34.87 10.42 16.20
C GLU A 701 -33.42 10.34 16.68
N SER A 702 -32.94 9.16 17.09
CA SER A 702 -31.53 8.96 17.48
C SER A 702 -30.53 9.13 16.33
N GLU A 703 -30.98 8.90 15.10
CA GLU A 703 -30.17 9.02 13.88
C GLU A 703 -30.46 10.31 13.11
N ALA A 704 -31.47 11.10 13.53
CA ALA A 704 -31.84 12.34 12.87
C ALA A 704 -30.76 13.43 13.02
N TYR A 705 -30.45 14.10 11.91
CA TYR A 705 -29.50 15.23 11.89
C TYR A 705 -29.94 16.32 10.91
N GLU A 706 -29.46 17.53 11.13
CA GLU A 706 -29.69 18.68 10.27
C GLU A 706 -28.50 18.91 9.33
N LYS A 707 -28.75 19.52 8.17
CA LYS A 707 -27.69 19.88 7.23
C LYS A 707 -27.45 21.37 7.25
N HIS A 708 -26.25 21.78 7.62
CA HIS A 708 -25.86 23.19 7.58
C HIS A 708 -25.81 23.72 6.13
N VAL A 709 -25.94 25.03 5.93
CA VAL A 709 -25.88 25.68 4.59
C VAL A 709 -24.59 25.37 3.82
N SER A 710 -23.49 25.01 4.51
CA SER A 710 -22.25 24.51 3.88
C SER A 710 -22.45 23.23 3.06
N MET A 711 -23.48 22.44 3.36
CA MET A 711 -23.83 21.22 2.63
C MET A 711 -24.61 21.49 1.34
N LEU A 712 -25.29 22.65 1.25
CA LEU A 712 -26.16 23.02 0.14
C LEU A 712 -25.41 23.59 -1.07
N GLN A 713 -24.13 23.92 -0.93
CA GLN A 713 -23.32 24.34 -2.07
C GLN A 713 -23.10 23.14 -3.01
N PRO A 714 -23.60 23.18 -4.27
CA PRO A 714 -23.32 22.12 -5.22
C PRO A 714 -21.82 22.05 -5.42
N GLN A 715 -21.25 20.84 -5.29
CA GLN A 715 -19.88 20.61 -5.70
C GLN A 715 -19.77 20.91 -7.19
N LYS A 716 -19.41 22.14 -7.55
CA LYS A 716 -18.52 22.30 -8.69
C LYS A 716 -17.22 21.66 -8.23
N LYS A 717 -17.11 20.32 -8.39
CA LYS A 717 -15.82 19.68 -8.60
C LYS A 717 -15.28 20.36 -9.86
N LYS A 718 -14.75 21.59 -9.74
CA LYS A 718 -13.74 22.07 -10.66
C LYS A 718 -12.67 21.01 -10.52
N LYS A 719 -12.64 20.08 -11.49
CA LYS A 719 -11.49 19.22 -11.70
C LYS A 719 -10.34 20.22 -11.82
N THR A 720 -9.59 20.37 -10.74
CA THR A 720 -8.37 21.17 -10.71
C THR A 720 -7.41 20.40 -11.60
N THR A 721 -7.50 20.67 -12.90
CA THR A 721 -6.56 20.23 -13.92
C THR A 721 -5.32 21.09 -13.76
N VAL A 722 -4.17 20.46 -13.70
CA VAL A 722 -2.87 21.13 -13.68
C VAL A 722 -2.26 20.97 -15.06
N ALA A 723 -1.69 22.01 -15.64
CA ALA A 723 -0.98 21.86 -16.91
C ALA A 723 0.44 21.32 -16.66
N LEU A 724 0.98 20.53 -17.59
CA LEU A 724 2.34 20.01 -17.50
C LEU A 724 3.38 21.14 -17.32
N ARG A 725 3.13 22.30 -17.94
CA ARG A 725 3.94 23.51 -17.77
C ARG A 725 4.03 23.96 -16.31
N ASP A 726 2.93 23.91 -15.56
CA ASP A 726 2.90 24.32 -14.15
C ASP A 726 3.77 23.37 -13.29
N CYS A 727 3.80 22.08 -13.64
CA CYS A 727 4.66 21.09 -12.97
C CYS A 727 6.16 21.34 -13.29
N ILE A 728 6.49 21.76 -14.51
CA ILE A 728 7.85 22.11 -14.91
C ILE A 728 8.30 23.41 -14.24
N GLU A 729 7.43 24.43 -14.18
CA GLU A 729 7.68 25.67 -13.45
C GLU A 729 7.89 25.39 -11.96
N LEU A 730 7.07 24.52 -11.35
CA LEU A 730 7.25 24.12 -9.96
C LEU A 730 8.59 23.40 -9.74
N PHE A 731 9.01 22.53 -10.67
CA PHE A 731 10.31 21.87 -10.63
C PHE A 731 11.50 22.84 -10.69
N THR A 732 11.38 23.96 -11.41
CA THR A 732 12.46 24.96 -11.55
C THR A 732 12.40 26.09 -10.52
N THR A 733 11.39 26.08 -9.63
CA THR A 733 11.33 27.02 -8.51
C THR A 733 12.41 26.73 -7.47
N MET A 734 12.83 27.78 -6.74
CA MET A 734 13.79 27.62 -5.65
C MET A 734 13.10 27.00 -4.44
N GLU A 735 13.71 25.96 -3.88
CA GLU A 735 13.26 25.29 -2.66
C GLU A 735 14.34 25.35 -1.58
N THR A 736 13.94 25.19 -0.31
CA THR A 736 14.89 25.08 0.82
C THR A 736 15.06 23.60 1.15
N LEU A 737 16.32 23.15 1.26
CA LEU A 737 16.63 21.77 1.64
C LEU A 737 16.11 21.44 3.04
N GLY A 738 15.69 20.19 3.24
CA GLY A 738 15.18 19.70 4.51
C GLY A 738 16.28 19.46 5.55
N GLU A 739 15.86 19.06 6.75
CA GLU A 739 16.77 18.73 7.86
C GLU A 739 17.62 17.48 7.61
N HIS A 740 17.14 16.57 6.75
CA HIS A 740 17.77 15.27 6.51
C HIS A 740 18.62 15.21 5.25
N ASP A 741 18.60 16.25 4.41
CA ASP A 741 19.37 16.39 3.17
C ASP A 741 20.14 17.74 3.08
N PRO A 742 20.86 18.18 4.13
CA PRO A 742 21.56 19.46 4.10
C PRO A 742 22.78 19.45 3.16
N TRP A 743 23.10 20.61 2.59
CA TRP A 743 24.27 20.79 1.73
C TRP A 743 25.51 21.14 2.54
N TYR A 744 26.62 20.45 2.29
CA TYR A 744 27.91 20.79 2.89
C TYR A 744 28.50 22.05 2.23
N CYS A 745 28.52 23.16 2.96
CA CYS A 745 29.09 24.40 2.48
C CYS A 745 30.63 24.36 2.60
N PRO A 746 31.40 24.50 1.51
CA PRO A 746 32.86 24.49 1.57
C PRO A 746 33.45 25.71 2.27
N ASN A 747 32.74 26.85 2.30
CA ASN A 747 33.17 28.07 3.00
C ASN A 747 32.93 27.97 4.51
N CYS A 748 31.72 27.59 4.92
CA CYS A 748 31.38 27.43 6.36
C CYS A 748 31.96 26.14 6.97
N LYS A 749 32.36 25.16 6.13
CA LYS A 749 32.77 23.80 6.53
C LYS A 749 31.75 23.12 7.44
N LYS A 750 30.46 23.30 7.12
CA LYS A 750 29.31 22.83 7.90
C LYS A 750 28.16 22.46 6.94
N HIS A 751 27.34 21.50 7.34
CA HIS A 751 26.09 21.16 6.67
C HIS A 751 25.04 22.25 6.94
N GLN A 752 24.47 22.80 5.87
CA GLN A 752 23.51 23.90 5.91
C GLN A 752 22.24 23.54 5.15
N GLN A 753 21.10 24.03 5.64
CA GLN A 753 19.85 24.07 4.88
C GLN A 753 19.94 25.16 3.80
N ALA A 754 20.68 24.85 2.74
CA ALA A 754 20.82 25.73 1.58
C ALA A 754 19.51 25.82 0.80
N THR A 755 19.35 26.92 0.08
CA THR A 755 18.33 26.96 -0.98
C THR A 755 18.91 26.30 -2.24
N LYS A 756 18.08 25.51 -2.91
CA LYS A 756 18.42 24.75 -4.12
C LYS A 756 17.45 25.14 -5.23
N LYS A 757 17.98 25.34 -6.42
CA LYS A 757 17.20 25.61 -7.63
C LYS A 757 17.74 24.80 -8.80
N PHE A 758 16.84 24.21 -9.57
CA PHE A 758 17.16 23.52 -10.82
C PHE A 758 16.75 24.37 -12.02
N ASP A 759 17.61 24.43 -13.03
CA ASP A 759 17.30 25.01 -14.33
C ASP A 759 17.66 24.01 -15.44
N LEU A 760 16.86 23.93 -16.50
CA LEU A 760 17.16 23.05 -17.62
C LEU A 760 18.19 23.73 -18.53
N TRP A 761 19.32 23.07 -18.81
CA TRP A 761 20.39 23.63 -19.66
C TRP A 761 20.37 23.07 -21.09
N SER A 762 20.26 21.75 -21.22
CA SER A 762 20.13 21.06 -22.50
C SER A 762 19.25 19.81 -22.36
N LEU A 763 18.47 19.50 -23.38
CA LEU A 763 17.48 18.42 -23.34
C LEU A 763 17.81 17.30 -24.34
N PRO A 764 17.48 16.04 -24.00
CA PRO A 764 17.84 14.85 -24.78
C PRO A 764 17.07 14.71 -26.10
N LYS A 765 17.37 13.66 -26.88
CA LYS A 765 16.54 13.27 -28.03
C LYS A 765 15.19 12.72 -27.58
N ILE A 766 15.20 11.89 -26.52
CA ILE A 766 14.02 11.31 -25.89
C ILE A 766 13.94 11.84 -24.47
N LEU A 767 12.93 12.66 -24.20
CA LEU A 767 12.67 13.24 -22.89
C LEU A 767 11.66 12.36 -22.16
N VAL A 768 12.10 11.73 -21.06
CA VAL A 768 11.23 10.97 -20.16
C VAL A 768 10.79 11.89 -19.03
N VAL A 769 9.48 12.03 -18.83
CA VAL A 769 8.88 12.88 -17.80
C VAL A 769 8.03 12.02 -16.87
N HIS A 770 8.50 11.86 -15.64
CA HIS A 770 7.79 11.19 -14.57
C HIS A 770 6.99 12.19 -13.73
N LEU A 771 5.70 11.90 -13.52
CA LEU A 771 4.82 12.67 -12.64
C LEU A 771 4.86 12.05 -11.24
N LYS A 772 5.41 12.77 -10.25
CA LYS A 772 5.59 12.28 -8.87
C LYS A 772 4.24 12.17 -8.14
N ARG A 773 3.47 11.12 -8.45
CA ARG A 773 2.13 10.87 -7.90
C ARG A 773 2.15 10.19 -6.55
N PHE A 774 3.13 9.34 -6.30
CA PHE A 774 3.19 8.56 -5.06
C PHE A 774 3.91 9.35 -3.96
N SER A 775 3.31 9.34 -2.77
CA SER A 775 3.92 9.83 -1.54
C SER A 775 3.97 8.71 -0.51
N TYR A 776 5.14 8.53 0.09
CA TYR A 776 5.41 7.48 1.06
C TYR A 776 5.38 8.07 2.47
N ASN A 777 4.32 7.79 3.24
CA ASN A 777 4.30 8.03 4.67
C ASN A 777 4.57 6.72 5.44
N ARG A 778 5.00 6.84 6.71
CA ARG A 778 5.38 5.69 7.56
C ARG A 778 4.27 4.63 7.72
N TYR A 779 3.00 5.02 7.58
CA TYR A 779 1.85 4.16 7.85
C TYR A 779 0.90 3.95 6.65
N TRP A 780 0.95 4.78 5.61
CA TRP A 780 0.16 4.61 4.39
C TRP A 780 0.88 5.21 3.19
N ARG A 781 0.51 4.74 2.00
CA ARG A 781 0.99 5.24 0.71
C ARG A 781 -0.14 6.01 0.05
N ASP A 782 0.12 7.25 -0.34
CA ASP A 782 -0.87 8.10 -1.00
C ASP A 782 -0.56 8.24 -2.50
N LYS A 783 -1.60 8.44 -3.31
CA LYS A 783 -1.49 8.65 -4.76
C LYS A 783 -2.28 9.90 -5.15
N LEU A 784 -1.58 10.87 -5.72
CA LEU A 784 -2.19 12.05 -6.30
C LEU A 784 -2.91 11.68 -7.61
N ASP A 785 -4.23 11.77 -7.58
CA ASP A 785 -5.14 11.50 -8.69
C ASP A 785 -5.44 12.75 -9.57
N THR A 786 -4.62 13.81 -9.43
CA THR A 786 -4.74 15.06 -10.18
C THR A 786 -4.61 14.82 -11.68
N VAL A 787 -5.55 15.32 -12.48
CA VAL A 787 -5.42 15.30 -13.94
C VAL A 787 -4.33 16.30 -14.34
N VAL A 788 -3.30 15.80 -15.02
CA VAL A 788 -2.25 16.63 -15.58
C VAL A 788 -2.50 16.72 -17.09
N GLU A 789 -2.76 17.91 -17.59
CA GLU A 789 -2.93 18.18 -19.01
C GLU A 789 -1.56 18.28 -19.66
N PHE A 790 -1.26 17.37 -20.60
CA PHE A 790 0.00 17.35 -21.34
C PHE A 790 -0.26 17.28 -22.86
N PRO A 791 0.49 18.04 -23.67
CA PRO A 791 0.28 18.05 -25.11
C PRO A 791 0.76 16.75 -25.76
N VAL A 792 -0.08 16.12 -26.58
CA VAL A 792 0.29 14.93 -27.35
C VAL A 792 1.28 15.28 -28.47
N ARG A 793 1.20 16.50 -29.01
CA ARG A 793 2.07 16.98 -30.11
C ARG A 793 2.54 18.41 -29.84
N GLY A 794 3.75 18.73 -30.26
CA GLY A 794 4.27 20.10 -30.23
C GLY A 794 4.52 20.68 -28.84
N LEU A 795 4.96 19.88 -27.86
CA LEU A 795 5.41 20.38 -26.56
C LEU A 795 6.64 21.27 -26.76
N ASN A 796 6.50 22.58 -26.55
CA ASN A 796 7.61 23.52 -26.60
C ASN A 796 8.30 23.58 -25.23
N MET A 797 9.51 23.04 -25.15
CA MET A 797 10.33 23.10 -23.93
C MET A 797 11.33 24.26 -23.93
N SER A 798 11.42 25.03 -25.02
CA SER A 798 12.42 26.09 -25.19
C SER A 798 12.28 27.19 -24.13
N GLU A 799 11.06 27.46 -23.65
CA GLU A 799 10.79 28.48 -22.62
C GLU A 799 11.39 28.11 -21.25
N PHE A 800 11.59 26.82 -20.97
CA PHE A 800 12.13 26.34 -19.69
C PHE A 800 13.65 26.13 -19.72
N VAL A 801 14.29 26.30 -20.90
CA VAL A 801 15.73 26.12 -21.07
C VAL A 801 16.44 27.44 -20.85
N CYS A 802 17.32 27.50 -19.85
CA CYS A 802 18.02 28.72 -19.45
C CYS A 802 19.21 29.09 -20.37
N ASN A 803 19.62 28.21 -21.28
CA ASN A 803 20.73 28.47 -22.20
C ASN A 803 20.26 29.35 -23.38
N PRO A 804 20.72 30.61 -23.51
CA PRO A 804 20.26 31.53 -24.53
C PRO A 804 20.73 31.17 -25.96
N SER A 805 21.77 30.35 -26.09
CA SER A 805 22.28 29.88 -27.38
C SER A 805 21.75 28.49 -27.75
N ALA A 806 20.77 27.97 -27.00
CA ALA A 806 20.21 26.66 -27.27
C ALA A 806 19.34 26.66 -28.54
N ARG A 807 19.34 25.51 -29.21
CA ARG A 807 18.37 25.19 -30.27
C ARG A 807 16.94 25.17 -29.74
N PRO A 808 15.92 25.39 -30.59
CA PRO A 808 14.54 25.17 -30.19
C PRO A 808 14.30 23.70 -29.85
N TYR A 809 13.47 23.48 -28.82
CA TYR A 809 13.12 22.16 -28.29
C TYR A 809 11.61 21.93 -28.40
N VAL A 810 11.19 21.29 -29.50
CA VAL A 810 9.80 20.88 -29.72
C VAL A 810 9.72 19.35 -29.68
N TYR A 811 8.80 18.80 -28.88
CA TYR A 811 8.62 17.37 -28.68
C TYR A 811 7.23 16.88 -29.05
N ASP A 812 7.16 15.62 -29.50
CA ASP A 812 5.90 14.88 -29.68
C ASP A 812 5.88 13.66 -28.76
N LEU A 813 4.72 13.36 -28.17
CA LEU A 813 4.54 12.21 -27.30
C LEU A 813 4.60 10.91 -28.13
N ILE A 814 5.34 9.92 -27.62
CA ILE A 814 5.52 8.61 -28.26
C ILE A 814 5.00 7.45 -27.40
N ALA A 815 5.02 7.60 -26.07
CA ALA A 815 4.47 6.59 -25.17
C ALA A 815 4.06 7.19 -23.81
N VAL A 816 3.17 6.50 -23.11
CA VAL A 816 2.70 6.83 -21.76
C VAL A 816 2.59 5.54 -20.95
N SER A 817 3.25 5.49 -19.80
CA SER A 817 2.98 4.49 -18.76
C SER A 817 1.82 5.00 -17.90
N ASN A 818 0.77 4.20 -17.78
CA ASN A 818 -0.42 4.51 -16.99
C ASN A 818 -0.44 3.66 -15.72
N HIS A 819 -1.02 4.20 -14.64
CA HIS A 819 -1.28 3.48 -13.41
C HIS A 819 -2.71 3.70 -12.90
N TYR A 820 -3.43 2.61 -12.68
CA TYR A 820 -4.79 2.59 -12.13
C TYR A 820 -4.78 1.99 -10.72
N GLY A 821 -5.68 2.44 -9.85
CA GLY A 821 -5.73 1.96 -8.47
C GLY A 821 -4.66 2.57 -7.55
N ALA A 822 -4.60 2.04 -6.33
CA ALA A 822 -3.65 2.42 -5.27
C ALA A 822 -2.43 1.47 -5.26
N MET A 823 -1.31 1.87 -4.68
CA MET A 823 -0.04 1.12 -4.72
C MET A 823 -0.06 -0.34 -4.20
N GLY A 824 -1.10 -0.77 -3.48
CA GLY A 824 -1.21 -2.14 -2.96
C GLY A 824 -1.85 -3.15 -3.93
N VAL A 825 -2.68 -2.69 -4.87
CA VAL A 825 -3.46 -3.53 -5.83
C VAL A 825 -3.59 -2.84 -7.21
N GLY A 826 -2.74 -1.86 -7.49
CA GLY A 826 -2.77 -1.07 -8.71
C GLY A 826 -2.33 -1.83 -9.96
N HIS A 827 -2.77 -1.37 -11.13
CA HIS A 827 -2.49 -2.01 -12.42
C HIS A 827 -1.85 -1.02 -13.37
N TYR A 828 -0.79 -1.46 -14.04
CA TYR A 828 -0.07 -0.63 -15.02
C TYR A 828 -0.38 -1.08 -16.44
N THR A 829 -0.57 -0.10 -17.32
CA THR A 829 -0.74 -0.32 -18.76
C THR A 829 0.10 0.70 -19.53
N ALA A 830 0.17 0.61 -20.85
CA ALA A 830 0.89 1.59 -21.66
C ALA A 830 0.09 2.03 -22.88
N TYR A 831 0.13 3.31 -23.21
CA TYR A 831 -0.13 3.78 -24.56
C TYR A 831 1.18 3.94 -25.30
N ALA A 832 1.26 3.51 -26.55
CA ALA A 832 2.41 3.81 -27.39
C ALA A 832 2.02 4.04 -28.85
N LYS A 833 2.76 4.93 -29.50
CA LYS A 833 2.60 5.24 -30.92
C LYS A 833 3.55 4.37 -31.73
N ASN A 834 2.99 3.47 -32.54
CA ASN A 834 3.81 2.59 -33.37
C ASN A 834 4.54 3.39 -34.45
N LYS A 835 5.87 3.30 -34.49
CA LYS A 835 6.71 4.09 -35.38
C LYS A 835 6.49 3.82 -36.88
N LEU A 836 5.99 2.63 -37.25
CA LEU A 836 5.86 2.20 -38.63
C LEU A 836 4.57 2.70 -39.27
N ASN A 837 3.46 2.71 -38.52
CA ASN A 837 2.15 3.12 -39.03
C ASN A 837 1.65 4.45 -38.46
N GLY A 838 2.32 5.01 -37.44
CA GLY A 838 1.98 6.29 -36.83
C GLY A 838 0.67 6.30 -36.02
N LYS A 839 0.11 5.13 -35.68
CA LYS A 839 -1.14 5.00 -34.90
C LYS A 839 -0.84 4.70 -33.43
N TRP A 840 -1.77 5.07 -32.56
CA TRP A 840 -1.71 4.79 -31.13
C TRP A 840 -2.33 3.44 -30.79
N TYR A 841 -1.70 2.74 -29.85
CA TYR A 841 -2.15 1.46 -29.34
C TYR A 841 -2.12 1.47 -27.81
N TYR A 842 -3.05 0.72 -27.21
CA TYR A 842 -3.12 0.44 -25.79
C TYR A 842 -2.62 -0.97 -25.53
N PHE A 843 -1.63 -1.08 -24.65
CA PHE A 843 -0.98 -2.32 -24.24
C PHE A 843 -1.36 -2.61 -22.79
N ASP A 844 -2.17 -3.64 -22.61
CA ASP A 844 -2.61 -4.14 -21.31
C ASP A 844 -2.14 -5.58 -21.17
N ASP A 845 -0.93 -5.74 -20.62
CA ASP A 845 -0.20 -7.01 -20.58
C ASP A 845 -0.18 -7.70 -21.97
N SER A 846 -0.80 -8.87 -22.10
CA SER A 846 -0.85 -9.65 -23.34
C SER A 846 -1.74 -9.02 -24.43
N ASN A 847 -2.60 -8.08 -24.06
CA ASN A 847 -3.62 -7.54 -24.94
C ASN A 847 -3.15 -6.24 -25.59
N VAL A 848 -3.28 -6.16 -26.91
CA VAL A 848 -2.96 -4.97 -27.71
C VAL A 848 -4.22 -4.54 -28.44
N SER A 849 -4.64 -3.30 -28.25
CA SER A 849 -5.81 -2.73 -28.93
C SER A 849 -5.49 -1.36 -29.53
N LEU A 850 -6.23 -0.97 -30.58
CA LEU A 850 -6.08 0.35 -31.19
C LEU A 850 -6.65 1.42 -30.24
N ALA A 851 -5.95 2.54 -30.12
CA ALA A 851 -6.35 3.67 -29.28
C ALA A 851 -6.45 4.96 -30.09
N SER A 852 -7.24 5.91 -29.58
CA SER A 852 -7.37 7.25 -30.14
C SER A 852 -6.67 8.29 -29.26
N GLU A 853 -6.27 9.43 -29.84
CA GLU A 853 -5.49 10.46 -29.12
C GLU A 853 -6.26 11.08 -27.93
N ASP A 854 -7.60 11.12 -28.00
CA ASP A 854 -8.47 11.61 -26.94
C ASP A 854 -8.47 10.74 -25.67
N GLN A 855 -8.02 9.48 -25.77
CA GLN A 855 -7.98 8.55 -24.65
C GLN A 855 -6.66 8.62 -23.84
N ILE A 856 -5.66 9.34 -24.35
CA ILE A 856 -4.30 9.33 -23.80
C ILE A 856 -4.20 10.22 -22.56
N VAL A 857 -4.77 11.42 -22.63
CA VAL A 857 -4.66 12.43 -21.55
C VAL A 857 -5.67 12.11 -20.45
N THR A 858 -5.21 11.40 -19.43
CA THR A 858 -6.04 11.00 -18.29
C THR A 858 -5.28 11.14 -16.97
N LYS A 859 -5.99 11.07 -15.84
CA LYS A 859 -5.36 11.01 -14.51
C LYS A 859 -4.48 9.78 -14.28
N ALA A 860 -4.61 8.74 -15.13
CA ALA A 860 -3.82 7.53 -15.02
C ALA A 860 -2.39 7.71 -15.51
N ALA A 861 -2.12 8.72 -16.35
CA ALA A 861 -0.79 8.99 -16.88
C ALA A 861 0.23 9.19 -15.75
N TYR A 862 1.31 8.42 -15.79
CA TYR A 862 2.31 8.35 -14.74
C TYR A 862 3.72 8.69 -15.25
N VAL A 863 4.14 8.10 -16.37
CA VAL A 863 5.41 8.45 -17.06
C VAL A 863 5.14 8.74 -18.53
N LEU A 864 5.61 9.88 -19.02
CA LEU A 864 5.44 10.36 -20.39
C LEU A 864 6.77 10.24 -21.14
N PHE A 865 6.73 9.73 -22.37
CA PHE A 865 7.89 9.65 -23.26
C PHE A 865 7.70 10.59 -24.44
N TYR A 866 8.61 11.54 -24.59
CA TYR A 866 8.58 12.57 -25.62
C TYR A 866 9.78 12.43 -26.55
N GLN A 867 9.56 12.52 -27.86
CA GLN A 867 10.62 12.53 -28.87
C GLN A 867 10.78 13.93 -29.49
N ARG A 868 12.02 14.41 -29.51
CA ARG A 868 12.37 15.72 -30.08
C ARG A 868 12.26 15.71 -31.60
N ARG A 869 11.72 16.79 -32.18
CA ARG A 869 11.80 17.08 -33.62
C ARG A 869 13.21 17.58 -33.97
N ASP A 870 13.85 16.95 -34.96
CA ASP A 870 15.21 17.28 -35.40
C ASP A 870 15.25 17.69 -36.89
N ASP A 871 14.15 18.24 -37.40
CA ASP A 871 14.04 18.73 -38.77
C ASP A 871 14.94 19.96 -39.00
N GLU A 872 15.22 20.33 -40.26
CA GLU A 872 16.12 21.44 -40.61
C GLU A 872 15.78 22.77 -39.91
N PHE A 873 14.50 23.00 -39.59
CA PHE A 873 14.01 24.17 -38.85
C PHE A 873 14.58 24.33 -37.43
N TYR A 874 15.19 23.27 -36.87
CA TYR A 874 15.64 23.22 -35.47
C TYR A 874 17.16 23.03 -35.33
N LYS A 875 17.94 23.25 -36.39
CA LYS A 875 19.41 23.27 -36.33
C LYS A 875 19.89 24.43 -35.44
N THR A 876 20.97 24.21 -34.69
CA THR A 876 21.66 25.27 -33.95
C THR A 876 22.10 26.37 -34.91
N PRO A 877 21.89 27.66 -34.58
CA PRO A 877 22.37 28.76 -35.41
C PRO A 877 23.89 28.66 -35.55
N SER A 878 24.36 28.30 -36.74
CA SER A 878 25.78 28.21 -37.06
C SER A 878 26.39 29.60 -37.01
N LEU A 879 27.36 29.81 -36.12
CA LEU A 879 28.28 30.94 -36.24
C LEU A 879 29.02 30.81 -37.57
N SER A 880 28.70 31.66 -38.55
CA SER A 880 29.49 31.79 -39.77
C SER A 880 30.86 32.36 -39.42
N SER A 881 31.87 31.49 -39.46
CA SER A 881 33.28 31.88 -39.38
C SER A 881 33.62 32.74 -40.60
N SER A 882 33.92 34.01 -40.34
CA SER A 882 34.55 34.93 -41.28
C SER A 882 36.02 34.54 -41.49
N GLY A 883 36.44 34.44 -42.74
CA GLY A 883 37.83 34.21 -43.14
C GLY A 883 38.01 34.00 -44.65
N SER A 884 38.23 35.12 -45.35
CA SER A 884 39.12 35.41 -46.52
C SER A 884 39.55 34.24 -47.43
N SER A 885 39.60 34.31 -48.77
CA SER A 885 39.97 35.38 -49.73
C SER A 885 39.76 34.89 -51.18
N ASP A 886 39.87 35.81 -52.15
CA ASP A 886 39.95 35.64 -53.63
C ASP A 886 38.60 35.50 -54.36
N GLY A 887 38.22 36.25 -55.39
CA GLY A 887 38.83 37.34 -56.14
C GLY A 887 37.92 37.63 -57.35
N GLY A 888 37.74 38.90 -57.72
CA GLY A 888 37.35 39.28 -59.09
C GLY A 888 35.87 39.58 -59.41
N THR A 889 35.68 40.82 -59.85
CA THR A 889 34.79 41.31 -60.93
C THR A 889 33.36 41.77 -60.57
N ARG A 890 33.22 43.11 -60.55
CA ARG A 890 31.95 43.87 -60.76
C ARG A 890 31.40 43.59 -62.18
N PRO A 891 30.08 43.77 -62.42
CA PRO A 891 29.62 45.08 -62.91
C PRO A 891 28.23 45.53 -62.39
N SER A 892 28.11 46.85 -62.12
CA SER A 892 27.02 47.80 -62.48
C SER A 892 25.53 47.39 -62.39
N SER A 893 24.53 48.20 -62.03
CA SER A 893 24.33 49.62 -61.70
C SER A 893 22.81 49.82 -61.46
N CYS A 894 22.42 51.00 -60.96
CA CYS A 894 21.07 51.62 -60.86
C CYS A 894 20.54 51.71 -59.41
N GLN A 895 20.62 52.90 -58.78
CA GLN A 895 19.61 53.99 -58.79
C GLN A 895 18.30 53.54 -58.11
N GLN A 896 17.63 54.26 -57.21
CA GLN A 896 17.70 55.60 -56.62
C GLN A 896 16.56 55.66 -55.57
N GLY A 897 16.63 56.57 -54.59
CA GLY A 897 15.48 57.01 -53.76
C GLY A 897 15.66 56.69 -52.27
N MET A 898 16.23 57.57 -51.44
CA MET A 898 15.66 58.79 -50.82
C MET A 898 14.39 58.52 -49.98
N GLY A 899 14.45 58.89 -48.70
CA GLY A 899 13.27 59.02 -47.84
C GLY A 899 13.50 58.79 -46.34
N ASP A 900 14.40 59.58 -45.76
CA ASP A 900 14.33 60.25 -44.46
C ASP A 900 13.78 59.56 -43.19
N ASP A 901 14.70 59.50 -42.23
CA ASP A 901 14.57 59.70 -40.78
C ASP A 901 13.24 60.21 -40.22
N GLU A 902 12.75 59.57 -39.16
CA GLU A 902 12.49 60.32 -37.92
C GLU A 902 12.55 59.41 -36.67
N ALA A 903 13.39 59.83 -35.74
CA ALA A 903 13.54 59.29 -34.41
C ALA A 903 12.76 60.16 -33.40
N CYS A 904 12.09 59.54 -32.44
CA CYS A 904 11.95 60.02 -31.05
C CYS A 904 11.19 58.93 -30.26
N SER A 905 11.80 58.29 -29.27
CA SER A 905 11.98 58.79 -27.90
C SER A 905 10.68 58.81 -27.10
N MET A 906 10.61 57.87 -26.15
CA MET A 906 10.11 57.97 -24.77
C MET A 906 8.83 58.79 -24.50
N ASP A 907 7.81 58.14 -23.92
CA ASP A 907 7.54 58.35 -22.50
C ASP A 907 6.46 57.40 -21.94
N THR A 908 6.76 56.87 -20.75
CA THR A 908 5.87 56.53 -19.62
C THR A 908 4.48 55.91 -19.91
N ASN A 909 4.31 54.63 -19.57
CA ASN A 909 3.74 54.19 -18.29
C ASN A 909 3.96 52.69 -18.07
#